data_AF-A0A369H7L2-F1
#
_entry.id   AF-A0A369H7L2-F1
#
_cell.length_a   1.000
_cell.length_b   1.000
_cell.length_c   1.000
_cell.angle_alpha   90.00
_cell.angle_beta   90.00
_cell.angle_gamma   90.00
#
_symmetry.space_group_name_H-M   'P 1'
#
loop_
_entity.id
_entity.type
_entity.pdbx_description
1 polymer ?
#
loop_
_entity_poly.entity_id
_entity_poly.type
_entity_poly.pdbx_seq_one_letter_code
_entity_poly.pdbx_strand_id
1 'polypeptide(L)'
;MALLTPIIIAALTVGLVLLVRAFVRPGQTVTPLPPGPPGEPILGHLRIVPTYNPERVYAQWSKIYGSDVLSYRILGRPVIVLNSLQAAVDLLDRRGANYSERPHFVLFEVGGWDKTLTFMQLGPDFRKHRSVLQTNFQKGSIVRHQQLQQRETARMLLGILERPADWEHTMRQFTTAIVLRVGFGTDIQGENDPLIQVAIDASNAFTYGGAPGGTPVDFFPLLKWMPRFLQDRSLRLASDRKWAVRRLHDKPFEAYMDSKKGQGSLVEDMLEQRQRQLEKGDRPEMTVLDIKSAAATVFIAGLDTTWSTMLVMTLNLTLHPEVQAKAQQAIDEVVGRGRLPRFEDRPRLPYIDHLVQETLRWCPVSPIGVPHATLRDDEYKGYRIPAGSLVYANAWAMTHDESIYTDPESFNPDRYAPVEEGGLGEPYPVGQFGFGRRICVGKQLAEATLWIAAASLLSTMTVRKALDDQGNEIEPTMKVTSGLTSRPESFGCRILPRDDQAVALLRRSHQFKPAKQAAKMVKAVCVLRGDEKVGGTVIFEQASENEPTKITYNITGNDANSKRGFHIHTFGDNTNGCTSAGPHFNPFNKQHGAPDDETRHVGDMGNVETDGNGVANGTITDKHIKLIGPHSVIGRTVVIHAGTDDLGKGGHEQSLSTGNAGGRPACGVIGICN
;
A
#
# COMPACT_ATOMS: atom_id res chain seq x y z
N MET A 1 19.69 48.97 51.78
CA MET A 1 20.26 48.12 50.71
C MET A 1 21.16 46.99 51.22
N ALA A 2 21.83 47.10 52.38
CA ALA A 2 22.76 46.08 52.89
C ALA A 2 22.13 44.72 53.29
N LEU A 3 20.81 44.65 53.53
CA LEU A 3 20.11 43.43 53.96
C LEU A 3 19.45 42.64 52.81
N LEU A 4 19.30 43.23 51.62
CA LEU A 4 18.63 42.58 50.47
C LEU A 4 19.55 41.60 49.73
N THR A 5 20.83 41.93 49.60
CA THR A 5 21.84 41.11 48.94
C THR A 5 22.03 39.73 49.59
N PRO A 6 22.19 39.60 50.93
CA PRO A 6 22.32 38.28 51.56
C PRO A 6 21.05 37.44 51.46
N ILE A 7 19.87 38.06 51.43
CA ILE A 7 18.58 37.35 51.27
C ILE A 7 18.45 36.78 49.86
N ILE A 8 18.82 37.54 48.83
CA ILE A 8 18.80 37.07 47.43
C ILE A 8 19.81 35.94 47.22
N ILE A 9 21.03 36.07 47.76
CA ILE A 9 22.03 35.00 47.69
C ILE A 9 21.55 33.75 48.42
N ALA A 10 20.99 33.88 49.62
CA ALA A 10 20.43 32.75 50.35
C ALA A 10 19.27 32.07 49.59
N ALA A 11 18.37 32.85 49.00
CA ALA A 11 17.26 32.33 48.20
C ALA A 11 17.74 31.61 46.93
N LEU A 12 18.74 32.15 46.23
CA LEU A 12 19.35 31.50 45.06
C LEU A 12 20.11 30.23 45.44
N THR A 13 20.80 30.23 46.59
CA THR A 13 21.55 29.08 47.07
C THR A 13 20.60 27.97 47.54
N VAL A 14 19.53 28.31 48.26
CA VAL A 14 18.48 27.36 48.64
C VAL A 14 17.75 26.86 47.39
N GLY A 15 17.45 27.73 46.43
CA GLY A 15 16.89 27.35 45.13
C GLY A 15 17.79 26.34 44.40
N LEU A 16 19.09 26.60 44.33
CA LEU A 16 20.09 25.72 43.72
C LEU A 16 20.23 24.39 44.48
N VAL A 17 20.25 24.42 45.82
CA VAL A 17 20.35 23.20 46.65
C VAL A 17 19.08 22.35 46.55
N LEU A 18 17.90 22.97 46.48
CA LEU A 18 16.64 22.28 46.25
C LEU A 18 16.56 21.71 44.82
N LEU A 19 17.09 22.43 43.83
CA LEU A 19 17.27 21.94 42.46
C LEU A 19 18.20 20.72 42.45
N VAL A 20 19.38 20.83 43.04
CA VAL A 20 20.37 19.74 43.13
C VAL A 20 19.80 18.55 43.91
N ARG A 21 19.07 18.75 45.01
CA ARG A 21 18.38 17.67 45.73
C ARG A 21 17.20 17.07 44.99
N ALA A 22 16.50 17.83 44.15
CA ALA A 22 15.48 17.29 43.25
C ALA A 22 16.10 16.42 42.15
N PHE A 23 17.32 16.74 41.71
CA PHE A 23 18.12 15.94 40.77
C PHE A 23 18.91 14.80 41.44
N VAL A 24 19.17 14.89 42.75
CA VAL A 24 19.88 13.90 43.58
C VAL A 24 18.93 13.39 44.67
N ARG A 25 17.92 12.61 44.28
CA ARG A 25 17.19 11.75 45.23
C ARG A 25 17.89 10.38 45.29
N PRO A 26 18.45 9.97 46.43
CA PRO A 26 18.89 8.59 46.63
C PRO A 26 17.69 7.72 47.03
N GLY A 27 17.48 6.59 46.34
CA GLY A 27 16.60 5.52 46.81
C GLY A 27 15.49 5.09 45.85
N GLN A 28 15.87 4.57 44.68
CA GLN A 28 15.24 3.45 43.97
C GLN A 28 16.27 3.03 42.92
N THR A 29 16.46 1.74 42.66
CA THR A 29 17.25 1.29 41.51
C THR A 29 16.55 1.76 40.25
N VAL A 30 16.87 2.98 39.80
CA VAL A 30 16.31 3.55 38.58
C VAL A 30 16.91 2.73 37.46
N THR A 31 16.10 1.86 36.87
CA THR A 31 16.41 1.11 35.66
C THR A 31 17.08 2.08 34.67
N PRO A 32 18.32 1.80 34.23
CA PRO A 32 19.10 2.75 33.44
C PRO A 32 18.42 3.02 32.10
N LEU A 33 18.71 4.17 31.48
CA LEU A 33 18.35 4.34 30.08
C LEU A 33 19.19 3.40 29.21
N PRO A 34 18.73 3.06 27.99
CA PRO A 34 19.59 2.35 27.04
C PRO A 34 20.93 3.09 26.84
N PRO A 35 22.03 2.38 26.61
CA PRO A 35 23.34 3.02 26.52
C PRO A 35 23.45 3.93 25.29
N GLY A 36 24.42 4.84 25.31
CA GLY A 36 24.68 5.77 24.24
C GLY A 36 25.82 6.72 24.58
N PRO A 37 26.13 7.66 23.69
CA PRO A 37 27.21 8.62 23.92
C PRO A 37 27.01 9.46 25.19
N PRO A 38 28.10 9.98 25.78
CA PRO A 38 27.98 10.92 26.89
C PRO A 38 27.37 12.25 26.42
N GLY A 39 26.37 12.74 27.15
CA GLY A 39 25.71 14.00 26.86
C GLY A 39 26.27 15.18 27.64
N GLU A 40 26.28 16.36 27.03
CA GLU A 40 26.56 17.63 27.70
C GLU A 40 25.42 18.03 28.65
N PRO A 41 25.72 18.74 29.76
CA PRO A 41 24.69 19.36 30.58
C PRO A 41 23.81 20.30 29.74
N ILE A 42 22.49 20.26 29.96
CA ILE A 42 21.46 21.08 29.29
C ILE A 42 21.26 20.74 27.80
N LEU A 43 22.30 20.78 26.97
CA LEU A 43 22.21 20.52 25.53
C LEU A 43 21.96 19.05 25.20
N GLY A 44 22.41 18.15 26.09
CA GLY A 44 22.44 16.72 25.81
C GLY A 44 23.42 16.45 24.66
N HIS A 45 22.90 15.99 23.54
CA HIS A 45 23.67 15.47 22.41
C HIS A 45 23.51 16.33 21.16
N LEU A 46 22.89 17.50 21.28
CA LEU A 46 22.54 18.37 20.14
C LEU A 46 23.73 18.61 19.17
N ARG A 47 24.96 18.70 19.69
CA ARG A 47 26.17 18.96 18.90
C ARG A 47 26.81 17.72 18.27
N ILE A 48 26.46 16.53 18.75
CA ILE A 48 27.06 15.26 18.30
C ILE A 48 26.07 14.36 17.55
N VAL A 49 24.78 14.72 17.56
CA VAL A 49 23.76 14.04 16.75
C VAL A 49 24.09 14.26 15.27
N PRO A 50 24.22 13.18 14.48
CA PRO A 50 24.58 13.26 13.07
C PRO A 50 23.45 13.92 12.25
N THR A 51 23.83 14.84 11.37
CA THR A 51 22.92 15.49 10.41
C THR A 51 22.95 14.83 9.03
N TYR A 52 23.97 14.01 8.76
CA TYR A 52 24.16 13.30 7.50
C TYR A 52 24.33 11.80 7.77
N ASN A 53 23.59 10.97 7.04
CA ASN A 53 23.56 9.51 7.18
C ASN A 53 23.45 9.02 8.64
N PRO A 54 22.48 9.54 9.42
CA PRO A 54 22.34 9.22 10.84
C PRO A 54 22.18 7.72 11.12
N GLU A 55 21.55 6.98 10.21
CA GLU A 55 21.35 5.54 10.28
C GLU A 55 22.67 4.76 10.43
N ARG A 56 23.73 5.17 9.71
CA ARG A 56 25.04 4.52 9.74
C ARG A 56 25.76 4.82 11.04
N VAL A 57 25.69 6.07 11.52
CA VAL A 57 26.28 6.49 12.78
C VAL A 57 25.60 5.78 13.96
N TYR A 58 24.28 5.64 13.95
CA TYR A 58 23.58 4.90 14.99
C TYR A 58 23.90 3.40 14.95
N ALA A 59 24.08 2.80 13.78
CA ALA A 59 24.56 1.42 13.68
C ALA A 59 25.98 1.26 14.24
N GLN A 60 26.88 2.22 13.97
CA GLN A 60 28.22 2.25 14.55
C GLN A 60 28.18 2.40 16.08
N TRP A 61 27.33 3.28 16.60
CA TRP A 61 27.12 3.41 18.04
C TRP A 61 26.62 2.10 18.66
N SER A 62 25.78 1.33 17.96
CA SER A 62 25.37 -0.01 18.40
C SER A 62 26.57 -0.90 18.69
N LYS A 63 27.56 -0.91 17.79
CA LYS A 63 28.81 -1.69 17.92
C LYS A 63 29.68 -1.14 19.07
N ILE A 64 29.82 0.19 19.19
CA ILE A 64 30.64 0.83 20.24
C ILE A 64 30.09 0.57 21.64
N TYR A 65 28.77 0.67 21.82
CA TYR A 65 28.12 0.55 23.13
C TYR A 65 27.60 -0.86 23.43
N GLY A 66 27.79 -1.82 22.51
CA GLY A 66 27.37 -3.21 22.70
C GLY A 66 25.86 -3.36 22.95
N SER A 67 25.03 -2.55 22.29
CA SER A 67 23.57 -2.55 22.49
C SER A 67 22.83 -2.29 21.18
N ASP A 68 21.74 -3.02 20.97
CA ASP A 68 20.83 -2.85 19.83
C ASP A 68 19.74 -1.81 20.07
N VAL A 69 19.61 -1.34 21.30
CA VAL A 69 18.76 -0.21 21.70
C VAL A 69 19.65 0.88 22.27
N LEU A 70 19.65 2.03 21.62
CA LEU A 70 20.46 3.18 22.01
C LEU A 70 19.59 4.27 22.62
N SER A 71 20.16 5.07 23.52
CA SER A 71 19.52 6.31 23.94
C SER A 71 20.46 7.51 23.91
N TYR A 72 19.88 8.66 23.61
CA TYR A 72 20.51 9.95 23.77
C TYR A 72 19.44 10.99 24.09
N ARG A 73 19.85 12.26 24.26
CA ARG A 73 18.96 13.37 24.61
C ARG A 73 19.23 14.58 23.73
N ILE A 74 18.19 15.22 23.23
CA ILE A 74 18.29 16.53 22.58
C ILE A 74 17.49 17.53 23.42
N LEU A 75 18.17 18.54 24.01
CA LEU A 75 17.52 19.57 24.82
C LEU A 75 16.60 18.98 25.92
N GLY A 76 17.09 17.97 26.61
CA GLY A 76 16.36 17.26 27.67
C GLY A 76 15.38 16.17 27.19
N ARG A 77 14.95 16.19 25.92
CA ARG A 77 14.05 15.20 25.35
C ARG A 77 14.78 13.88 25.06
N PRO A 78 14.34 12.72 25.60
CA PRO A 78 14.96 11.44 25.31
C PRO A 78 14.67 10.99 23.87
N VAL A 79 15.67 10.39 23.24
CA VAL A 79 15.58 9.75 21.94
C VAL A 79 16.09 8.32 22.08
N ILE A 80 15.34 7.37 21.53
CA ILE A 80 15.62 5.94 21.50
C ILE A 80 15.80 5.52 20.04
N VAL A 81 16.86 4.79 19.74
CA VAL A 81 17.09 4.21 18.41
C VAL A 81 17.09 2.70 18.53
N LEU A 82 16.27 2.05 17.71
CA LEU A 82 16.15 0.60 17.62
C LEU A 82 16.94 0.15 16.39
N ASN A 83 18.06 -0.55 16.60
CA ASN A 83 18.93 -1.03 15.52
C ASN A 83 18.69 -2.51 15.18
N SER A 84 18.07 -3.30 16.05
CA SER A 84 17.70 -4.69 15.75
C SER A 84 16.23 -4.84 15.36
N LEU A 85 15.98 -5.82 14.48
CA LEU A 85 14.64 -6.21 14.09
C LEU A 85 13.81 -6.65 15.28
N GLN A 86 14.41 -7.42 16.20
CA GLN A 86 13.74 -7.92 17.39
C GLN A 86 13.23 -6.78 18.29
N ALA A 87 14.06 -5.77 18.55
CA ALA A 87 13.65 -4.62 19.36
C ALA A 87 12.52 -3.81 18.69
N ALA A 88 12.59 -3.63 17.36
CA ALA A 88 11.54 -2.95 16.63
C ALA A 88 10.21 -3.71 16.64
N VAL A 89 10.22 -5.02 16.45
CA VAL A 89 9.00 -5.86 16.54
C VAL A 89 8.43 -5.84 17.96
N ASP A 90 9.26 -6.00 18.98
CA ASP A 90 8.78 -6.02 20.37
C ASP A 90 8.12 -4.70 20.78
N LEU A 91 8.73 -3.57 20.41
CA LEU A 91 8.26 -2.26 20.86
C LEU A 91 7.20 -1.66 19.93
N LEU A 92 7.45 -1.63 18.62
CA LEU A 92 6.59 -0.92 17.67
C LEU A 92 5.39 -1.76 17.22
N ASP A 93 5.54 -3.08 17.18
CA ASP A 93 4.45 -3.99 16.79
C ASP A 93 3.70 -4.53 18.02
N ARG A 94 4.35 -5.38 18.82
CA ARG A 94 3.72 -6.03 19.99
C ARG A 94 3.25 -5.04 21.05
N ARG A 95 4.04 -3.99 21.30
CA ARG A 95 3.69 -2.90 22.23
C ARG A 95 3.18 -1.64 21.51
N GLY A 96 2.66 -1.77 20.28
CA GLY A 96 2.23 -0.64 19.46
C GLY A 96 1.21 0.31 20.10
N ALA A 97 0.52 -0.08 21.18
CA ALA A 97 -0.31 0.84 21.97
C ALA A 97 0.47 1.96 22.64
N ASN A 98 1.70 1.68 23.09
CA ASN A 98 2.55 2.70 23.68
C ASN A 98 3.40 3.43 22.63
N TYR A 99 3.76 2.75 21.53
CA TYR A 99 4.77 3.23 20.58
C TYR A 99 4.22 3.70 19.22
N SER A 100 2.91 3.78 18.98
CA SER A 100 2.37 4.22 17.67
C SER A 100 2.06 5.72 17.57
N GLU A 101 2.34 6.49 18.61
CA GLU A 101 2.11 7.94 18.61
C GLU A 101 3.14 8.67 17.73
N ARG A 102 2.76 9.84 17.20
CA ARG A 102 3.68 10.78 16.57
C ARG A 102 3.99 11.93 17.53
N PRO A 103 5.24 12.42 17.56
CA PRO A 103 5.50 13.71 18.18
C PRO A 103 4.73 14.81 17.43
N HIS A 104 4.45 15.91 18.11
CA HIS A 104 3.84 17.07 17.46
C HIS A 104 4.84 17.72 16.50
N PHE A 105 4.66 17.50 15.20
CA PHE A 105 5.49 18.06 14.13
C PHE A 105 5.03 19.49 13.78
N VAL A 106 5.38 20.46 14.62
CA VAL A 106 4.94 21.86 14.44
C VAL A 106 5.39 22.42 13.10
N LEU A 107 6.60 22.07 12.64
CA LEU A 107 7.09 22.48 11.33
C LEU A 107 6.17 22.03 10.19
N PHE A 108 5.72 20.77 10.26
CA PHE A 108 4.86 20.16 9.24
C PHE A 108 3.44 20.72 9.31
N GLU A 109 2.92 21.04 10.49
CA GLU A 109 1.67 21.80 10.66
C GLU A 109 1.74 23.17 9.98
N VAL A 110 2.82 23.93 10.21
CA VAL A 110 3.04 25.22 9.55
C VAL A 110 3.03 25.07 8.03
N GLY A 111 3.71 24.04 7.52
CA GLY A 111 3.76 23.69 6.09
C GLY A 111 2.44 23.19 5.49
N GLY A 112 1.42 22.87 6.30
CA GLY A 112 0.12 22.37 5.83
C GLY A 112 0.05 20.85 5.62
N TRP A 113 0.94 20.09 6.26
CA TRP A 113 0.99 18.63 6.19
C TRP A 113 0.19 17.93 7.31
N ASP A 114 -0.49 18.69 8.15
CA ASP A 114 -1.20 18.21 9.35
C ASP A 114 -2.25 17.13 9.05
N LYS A 115 -2.89 17.19 7.89
CA LYS A 115 -3.83 16.16 7.41
C LYS A 115 -3.20 15.07 6.51
N THR A 116 -1.88 14.91 6.53
CA THR A 116 -1.20 13.78 5.86
C THR A 116 -1.04 12.61 6.84
N LEU A 117 -1.51 11.41 6.47
CA LEU A 117 -1.58 10.24 7.37
C LEU A 117 -0.26 9.96 8.13
N THR A 118 0.88 10.13 7.44
CA THR A 118 2.22 9.89 7.96
C THR A 118 2.52 10.69 9.24
N PHE A 119 2.01 11.92 9.32
CA PHE A 119 2.32 12.90 10.37
C PHE A 119 1.21 13.07 11.41
N MET A 120 0.00 12.57 11.14
CA MET A 120 -1.10 12.64 12.10
C MET A 120 -0.76 11.94 13.41
N GLN A 121 -1.08 12.58 14.53
CA GLN A 121 -1.07 11.94 15.85
C GLN A 121 -2.22 10.92 15.98
N LEU A 122 -2.13 10.00 16.93
CA LEU A 122 -3.22 9.05 17.17
C LEU A 122 -4.48 9.82 17.56
N GLY A 123 -5.61 9.41 16.98
CA GLY A 123 -6.88 10.10 17.20
C GLY A 123 -7.96 9.63 16.21
N PRO A 124 -9.15 10.23 16.27
CA PRO A 124 -10.23 9.95 15.32
C PRO A 124 -9.81 10.16 13.85
N ASP A 125 -9.10 11.26 13.56
CA ASP A 125 -8.65 11.57 12.19
C ASP A 125 -7.66 10.53 11.66
N PHE A 126 -6.63 10.17 12.43
CA PHE A 126 -5.70 9.10 12.05
C PHE A 126 -6.43 7.78 11.81
N ARG A 127 -7.32 7.36 12.72
CA ARG A 127 -8.05 6.09 12.59
C ARG A 127 -8.90 6.07 11.32
N LYS A 128 -9.60 7.18 11.04
CA LYS A 128 -10.44 7.32 9.84
C LYS A 128 -9.62 7.22 8.56
N HIS A 129 -8.58 8.05 8.42
CA HIS A 129 -7.71 8.05 7.24
C HIS A 129 -6.97 6.72 7.07
N ARG A 130 -6.48 6.15 8.17
CA ARG A 130 -5.81 4.84 8.17
C ARG A 130 -6.74 3.74 7.70
N SER A 131 -7.96 3.69 8.21
CA SER A 131 -8.96 2.68 7.86
C SER A 131 -9.27 2.70 6.37
N VAL A 132 -9.60 3.88 5.82
CA VAL A 132 -9.93 4.03 4.40
C VAL A 132 -8.76 3.60 3.51
N LEU A 133 -7.55 4.08 3.79
CA LEU A 133 -6.37 3.74 2.98
C LEU A 133 -6.04 2.24 3.11
N GLN A 134 -6.10 1.66 4.30
CA GLN A 134 -5.77 0.26 4.50
C GLN A 134 -6.74 -0.68 3.77
N THR A 135 -8.03 -0.38 3.78
CA THR A 135 -9.03 -1.14 3.01
C THR A 135 -8.79 -1.08 1.50
N ASN A 136 -8.33 0.08 1.00
CA ASN A 136 -8.09 0.28 -0.43
C ASN A 136 -6.72 -0.27 -0.92
N PHE A 137 -5.76 -0.45 -0.02
CA PHE A 137 -4.39 -0.86 -0.36
C PHE A 137 -3.96 -2.24 0.18
N GLN A 138 -4.88 -3.01 0.76
CA GLN A 138 -4.63 -4.42 1.08
C GLN A 138 -4.42 -5.27 -0.18
N LYS A 139 -3.79 -6.44 -0.01
CA LYS A 139 -3.35 -7.33 -1.11
C LYS A 139 -4.45 -7.64 -2.14
N GLY A 140 -5.68 -7.91 -1.70
CA GLY A 140 -6.81 -8.18 -2.60
C GLY A 140 -7.31 -6.93 -3.36
N SER A 141 -7.28 -5.76 -2.70
CA SER A 141 -7.80 -4.52 -3.28
C SER A 141 -6.89 -3.96 -4.36
N ILE A 142 -5.56 -4.11 -4.24
CA ILE A 142 -4.61 -3.55 -5.22
C ILE A 142 -4.65 -4.25 -6.59
N VAL A 143 -5.30 -5.42 -6.70
CA VAL A 143 -5.44 -6.16 -7.97
C VAL A 143 -6.13 -5.30 -9.03
N ARG A 144 -7.09 -4.45 -8.64
CA ARG A 144 -7.77 -3.52 -9.55
C ARG A 144 -6.83 -2.52 -10.23
N HIS A 145 -5.64 -2.29 -9.68
CA HIS A 145 -4.64 -1.35 -10.20
C HIS A 145 -3.58 -2.02 -11.09
N GLN A 146 -3.58 -3.35 -11.22
CA GLN A 146 -2.56 -4.07 -11.97
C GLN A 146 -2.55 -3.71 -13.47
N GLN A 147 -3.71 -3.59 -14.09
CA GLN A 147 -3.81 -3.17 -15.49
C GLN A 147 -3.23 -1.77 -15.72
N LEU A 148 -3.47 -0.85 -14.77
CA LEU A 148 -2.90 0.49 -14.80
C LEU A 148 -1.36 0.41 -14.69
N GLN A 149 -0.83 -0.35 -13.73
CA GLN A 149 0.61 -0.50 -13.54
C GLN A 149 1.28 -1.09 -14.81
N GLN A 150 0.67 -2.09 -15.45
CA GLN A 150 1.15 -2.66 -16.71
C GLN A 150 1.14 -1.64 -17.86
N ARG A 151 0.02 -0.89 -18.00
CA ARG A 151 -0.14 0.15 -19.03
C ARG A 151 0.91 1.25 -18.89
N GLU A 152 1.06 1.80 -17.69
CA GLU A 152 2.04 2.86 -17.44
C GLU A 152 3.47 2.32 -17.54
N THR A 153 3.73 1.05 -17.20
CA THR A 153 5.05 0.43 -17.40
C THR A 153 5.42 0.37 -18.87
N ALA A 154 4.49 -0.06 -19.74
CA ALA A 154 4.73 -0.09 -21.18
C ALA A 154 4.97 1.33 -21.75
N ARG A 155 4.22 2.34 -21.26
CA ARG A 155 4.44 3.75 -21.64
C ARG A 155 5.79 4.26 -21.19
N MET A 156 6.22 3.94 -19.97
CA MET A 156 7.53 4.29 -19.44
C MET A 156 8.65 3.73 -20.34
N LEU A 157 8.58 2.45 -20.68
CA LEU A 157 9.59 1.80 -21.50
C LEU A 157 9.63 2.33 -22.93
N LEU A 158 8.48 2.69 -23.51
CA LEU A 158 8.45 3.37 -24.80
C LEU A 158 9.06 4.77 -24.70
N GLY A 159 8.75 5.54 -23.65
CA GLY A 159 9.34 6.86 -23.43
C GLY A 159 10.86 6.80 -23.31
N ILE A 160 11.40 5.80 -22.60
CA ILE A 160 12.84 5.54 -22.51
C ILE A 160 13.42 5.16 -23.88
N LEU A 161 12.71 4.36 -24.68
CA LEU A 161 13.14 4.00 -26.03
C LEU A 161 13.25 5.21 -26.95
N GLU A 162 12.29 6.12 -26.88
CA GLU A 162 12.21 7.32 -27.73
C GLU A 162 13.19 8.41 -27.26
N ARG A 163 13.40 8.52 -25.94
CA ARG A 163 14.25 9.54 -25.31
C ARG A 163 15.14 8.92 -24.22
N PRO A 164 16.17 8.15 -24.61
CA PRO A 164 17.00 7.40 -23.67
C PRO A 164 17.78 8.30 -22.68
N ALA A 165 18.05 9.55 -23.05
CA ALA A 165 18.69 10.52 -22.15
C ALA A 165 17.79 10.96 -20.98
N ASP A 166 16.45 10.90 -21.16
CA ASP A 166 15.46 11.40 -20.19
C ASP A 166 14.90 10.29 -19.28
N TRP A 167 15.56 9.14 -19.19
CA TRP A 167 15.03 7.95 -18.52
C TRP A 167 14.60 8.19 -17.06
N GLU A 168 15.36 9.00 -16.30
CA GLU A 168 15.06 9.34 -14.90
C GLU A 168 13.73 10.11 -14.81
N HIS A 169 13.52 11.04 -15.74
CA HIS A 169 12.28 11.81 -15.84
C HIS A 169 11.10 10.91 -16.22
N THR A 170 11.28 10.01 -17.20
CA THR A 170 10.25 9.06 -17.60
C THR A 170 9.84 8.10 -16.48
N MET A 171 10.80 7.61 -15.67
CA MET A 171 10.50 6.82 -14.47
C MET A 171 9.71 7.62 -13.43
N ARG A 172 10.03 8.91 -13.25
CA ARG A 172 9.28 9.77 -12.33
C ARG A 172 7.84 9.97 -12.81
N GLN A 173 7.65 10.25 -14.11
CA GLN A 173 6.32 10.37 -14.72
C GLN A 173 5.50 9.09 -14.54
N PHE A 174 6.11 7.92 -14.75
CA PHE A 174 5.48 6.61 -14.52
C PHE A 174 4.88 6.49 -13.11
N THR A 175 5.67 6.78 -12.08
CA THR A 175 5.17 6.70 -10.69
C THR A 175 4.08 7.74 -10.42
N THR A 176 4.22 8.95 -11.00
CA THR A 176 3.23 10.05 -10.89
C THR A 176 1.89 9.62 -11.49
N ALA A 177 1.91 9.03 -12.69
CA ALA A 177 0.72 8.58 -13.41
C ALA A 177 -0.06 7.54 -12.60
N ILE A 178 0.64 6.56 -12.01
CA ILE A 178 0.03 5.52 -11.19
C ILE A 178 -0.69 6.16 -9.99
N VAL A 179 -0.01 6.97 -9.19
CA VAL A 179 -0.60 7.49 -7.95
C VAL A 179 -1.68 8.54 -8.18
N LEU A 180 -1.58 9.33 -9.26
CA LEU A 180 -2.64 10.26 -9.65
C LEU A 180 -3.91 9.51 -10.07
N ARG A 181 -3.76 8.44 -10.87
CA ARG A 181 -4.90 7.65 -11.31
C ARG A 181 -5.51 6.86 -10.16
N VAL A 182 -4.69 6.27 -9.28
CA VAL A 182 -5.16 5.52 -8.11
C VAL A 182 -5.82 6.44 -7.07
N GLY A 183 -5.18 7.56 -6.74
CA GLY A 183 -5.66 8.49 -5.72
C GLY A 183 -6.85 9.32 -6.18
N PHE A 184 -6.72 9.96 -7.36
CA PHE A 184 -7.67 10.96 -7.84
C PHE A 184 -8.44 10.54 -9.09
N GLY A 185 -8.10 9.43 -9.75
CA GLY A 185 -8.75 9.03 -10.99
C GLY A 185 -8.32 9.84 -12.22
N THR A 186 -7.28 10.66 -12.08
CA THR A 186 -6.81 11.57 -13.12
C THR A 186 -5.65 10.97 -13.89
N ASP A 187 -5.73 10.99 -15.23
CA ASP A 187 -4.62 10.63 -16.11
C ASP A 187 -3.76 11.87 -16.45
N ILE A 188 -2.45 11.67 -16.53
CA ILE A 188 -1.51 12.69 -17.01
C ILE A 188 -1.73 12.88 -18.52
N GLN A 189 -1.90 14.14 -18.96
CA GLN A 189 -2.21 14.50 -20.35
C GLN A 189 -0.95 14.68 -21.22
N GLY A 190 0.24 14.60 -20.64
CA GLY A 190 1.52 14.69 -21.33
C GLY A 190 2.64 15.13 -20.39
N GLU A 191 3.83 15.37 -20.95
CA GLU A 191 5.04 15.63 -20.17
C GLU A 191 5.02 16.96 -19.41
N ASN A 192 4.30 17.94 -19.95
CA ASN A 192 4.14 19.26 -19.36
C ASN A 192 2.82 19.40 -18.58
N ASP A 193 2.23 18.28 -18.14
CA ASP A 193 1.02 18.32 -17.35
C ASP A 193 1.27 19.09 -16.04
N PRO A 194 0.46 20.12 -15.73
CA PRO A 194 0.61 20.90 -14.51
C PRO A 194 0.63 20.06 -13.23
N LEU A 195 0.00 18.88 -13.22
CA LEU A 195 -0.01 17.99 -12.06
C LEU A 195 1.37 17.36 -11.79
N ILE A 196 2.23 17.22 -12.80
CA ILE A 196 3.63 16.81 -12.60
C ILE A 196 4.36 17.91 -11.81
N GLN A 197 4.18 19.18 -12.18
CA GLN A 197 4.80 20.28 -11.46
C GLN A 197 4.28 20.40 -10.02
N VAL A 198 2.99 20.14 -9.80
CA VAL A 198 2.41 20.06 -8.44
C VAL A 198 3.11 18.99 -7.61
N ALA A 199 3.38 17.82 -8.20
CA ALA A 199 4.12 16.74 -7.54
C ALA A 199 5.54 17.17 -7.16
N ILE A 200 6.25 17.80 -8.10
CA ILE A 200 7.62 18.31 -7.91
C ILE A 200 7.67 19.39 -6.83
N ASP A 201 6.75 20.35 -6.85
CA ASP A 201 6.69 21.44 -5.88
C ASP A 201 6.44 20.91 -4.45
N ALA A 202 5.54 19.94 -4.30
CA ALA A 202 5.25 19.31 -3.01
C ALA A 202 6.42 18.45 -2.52
N SER A 203 7.04 17.67 -3.42
CA SER A 203 8.25 16.89 -3.17
C SER A 203 9.40 17.77 -2.66
N ASN A 204 9.63 18.91 -3.29
CA ASN A 204 10.63 19.88 -2.88
C ASN A 204 10.30 20.50 -1.51
N ALA A 205 9.03 20.86 -1.28
CA ALA A 205 8.59 21.38 0.02
C ALA A 205 8.81 20.38 1.16
N PHE A 206 8.61 19.10 0.87
CA PHE A 206 8.83 18.00 1.80
C PHE A 206 10.32 17.74 2.06
N THR A 207 11.11 17.57 0.99
CA THR A 207 12.52 17.17 1.06
C THR A 207 13.40 18.26 1.68
N TYR A 208 13.16 19.53 1.32
CA TYR A 208 13.99 20.64 1.79
C TYR A 208 13.41 21.34 3.04
N GLY A 209 12.19 20.99 3.45
CA GLY A 209 11.45 21.64 4.54
C GLY A 209 12.06 21.48 5.93
N GLY A 210 12.92 20.47 6.14
CA GLY A 210 13.52 20.12 7.43
C GLY A 210 13.09 18.74 7.93
N ALA A 211 13.91 18.10 8.76
CA ALA A 211 13.63 16.76 9.27
C ALA A 211 12.45 16.78 10.27
N PRO A 212 11.45 15.88 10.14
CA PRO A 212 10.34 15.82 11.09
C PRO A 212 10.81 15.59 12.53
N GLY A 213 10.47 16.52 13.44
CA GLY A 213 10.78 16.40 14.86
C GLY A 213 12.22 16.76 15.22
N GLY A 214 13.00 17.25 14.26
CA GLY A 214 14.40 17.63 14.42
C GLY A 214 14.66 19.14 14.31
N THR A 215 13.64 19.97 14.10
CA THR A 215 13.83 21.42 13.92
C THR A 215 13.59 22.22 15.20
N PRO A 216 14.18 23.43 15.35
CA PRO A 216 14.00 24.24 16.55
C PRO A 216 12.53 24.47 16.94
N VAL A 217 11.64 24.67 15.94
CA VAL A 217 10.21 24.89 16.18
C VAL A 217 9.49 23.63 16.69
N ASP A 218 10.02 22.43 16.43
CA ASP A 218 9.48 21.18 16.98
C ASP A 218 9.85 20.99 18.46
N PHE A 219 10.96 21.60 18.92
CA PHE A 219 11.33 21.63 20.34
C PHE A 219 10.69 22.79 21.10
N PHE A 220 10.55 23.95 20.43
CA PHE A 220 9.97 25.17 20.99
C PHE A 220 8.82 25.66 20.10
N PRO A 221 7.59 25.13 20.29
CA PRO A 221 6.44 25.45 19.42
C PRO A 221 6.11 26.94 19.31
N LEU A 222 6.47 27.75 20.32
CA LEU A 222 6.27 29.20 20.33
C LEU A 222 7.04 29.91 19.21
N LEU A 223 8.12 29.32 18.69
CA LEU A 223 8.90 29.88 17.58
C LEU A 223 8.07 30.06 16.30
N LYS A 224 6.94 29.35 16.15
CA LYS A 224 6.05 29.51 14.99
C LYS A 224 5.43 30.90 14.86
N TRP A 225 5.35 31.65 15.97
CA TRP A 225 4.81 33.01 16.03
C TRP A 225 5.88 34.09 15.93
N MET A 226 7.15 33.70 15.81
CA MET A 226 8.27 34.62 15.82
C MET A 226 8.31 35.45 14.52
N PRO A 227 8.71 36.74 14.58
CA PRO A 227 8.87 37.57 13.38
C PRO A 227 9.76 36.91 12.32
N ARG A 228 9.43 37.09 11.04
CA ARG A 228 10.06 36.39 9.90
C ARG A 228 11.59 36.49 9.86
N PHE A 229 12.16 37.62 10.31
CA PHE A 229 13.62 37.82 10.32
C PHE A 229 14.37 36.98 11.36
N LEU A 230 13.68 36.45 12.38
CA LEU A 230 14.25 35.58 13.41
C LEU A 230 13.98 34.09 13.15
N GLN A 231 13.07 33.75 12.23
CA GLN A 231 12.76 32.36 11.90
C GLN A 231 13.97 31.66 11.27
N ASP A 232 14.19 30.39 11.60
CA ASP A 232 15.23 29.59 10.97
C ASP A 232 14.85 29.27 9.51
N ARG A 233 15.82 28.74 8.74
CA ARG A 233 15.62 28.40 7.33
C ARG A 233 14.44 27.45 7.12
N SER A 234 14.29 26.45 7.97
CA SER A 234 13.28 25.40 7.85
C SER A 234 11.88 26.00 8.04
N LEU A 235 11.69 26.77 9.11
CA LEU A 235 10.39 27.40 9.40
C LEU A 235 9.98 28.42 8.32
N ARG A 236 10.91 29.23 7.81
CA ARG A 236 10.64 30.13 6.68
C ARG A 236 10.21 29.36 5.44
N LEU A 237 10.94 28.30 5.09
CA LEU A 237 10.64 27.50 3.90
C LEU A 237 9.29 26.78 4.04
N ALA A 238 8.97 26.23 5.21
CA ALA A 238 7.68 25.60 5.48
C ALA A 238 6.52 26.58 5.26
N SER A 239 6.65 27.82 5.76
CA SER A 239 5.66 28.88 5.53
C SER A 239 5.56 29.28 4.05
N ASP A 240 6.70 29.56 3.41
CA ASP A 240 6.79 30.04 2.04
C ASP A 240 6.34 28.98 1.00
N ARG A 241 6.41 27.69 1.34
CA ARG A 241 6.04 26.56 0.47
C ARG A 241 4.68 25.95 0.80
N LYS A 242 3.95 26.47 1.78
CA LYS A 242 2.61 25.98 2.16
C LYS A 242 1.63 25.91 0.98
N TRP A 243 1.76 26.80 0.00
CA TRP A 243 0.95 26.79 -1.21
C TRP A 243 1.13 25.52 -2.05
N ALA A 244 2.33 24.92 -2.06
CA ALA A 244 2.62 23.71 -2.82
C ALA A 244 1.84 22.53 -2.23
N VAL A 245 1.82 22.44 -0.89
CA VAL A 245 1.05 21.43 -0.16
C VAL A 245 -0.45 21.61 -0.39
N ARG A 246 -0.96 22.84 -0.41
CA ARG A 246 -2.36 23.10 -0.79
C ARG A 246 -2.67 22.62 -2.21
N ARG A 247 -1.82 22.96 -3.19
CA ARG A 247 -2.01 22.53 -4.58
C ARG A 247 -1.98 21.02 -4.75
N LEU A 248 -1.17 20.31 -3.98
CA LEU A 248 -1.15 18.83 -3.96
C LEU A 248 -2.54 18.24 -3.65
N HIS A 249 -3.30 18.91 -2.79
CA HIS A 249 -4.66 18.50 -2.42
C HIS A 249 -5.70 18.97 -3.45
N ASP A 250 -5.62 20.25 -3.82
CA ASP A 250 -6.70 20.92 -4.54
C ASP A 250 -6.65 20.64 -6.05
N LYS A 251 -5.47 20.70 -6.68
CA LYS A 251 -5.36 20.65 -8.15
C LYS A 251 -5.77 19.29 -8.74
N PRO A 252 -5.30 18.15 -8.22
CA PRO A 252 -5.75 16.85 -8.73
C PRO A 252 -7.24 16.61 -8.45
N PHE A 253 -7.77 17.11 -7.32
CA PHE A 253 -9.18 16.99 -6.97
C PHE A 253 -10.07 17.85 -7.88
N GLU A 254 -9.67 19.08 -8.19
CA GLU A 254 -10.34 19.94 -9.18
C GLU A 254 -10.40 19.23 -10.54
N ALA A 255 -9.29 18.69 -11.02
CA ALA A 255 -9.24 17.94 -12.28
C ALA A 255 -10.16 16.70 -12.29
N TYR A 256 -10.28 16.01 -11.16
CA TYR A 256 -11.26 14.93 -11.01
C TYR A 256 -12.70 15.45 -11.12
N MET A 257 -13.04 16.53 -10.40
CA MET A 257 -14.38 17.11 -10.40
C MET A 257 -14.80 17.63 -11.78
N ASP A 258 -13.87 18.18 -12.55
CA ASP A 258 -14.11 18.66 -13.91
C ASP A 258 -14.32 17.52 -14.90
N SER A 259 -13.54 16.44 -14.76
CA SER A 259 -13.62 15.31 -15.69
C SER A 259 -14.77 14.35 -15.38
N LYS A 260 -15.12 14.14 -14.11
CA LYS A 260 -16.05 13.10 -13.61
C LYS A 260 -15.81 11.71 -14.23
N LYS A 261 -14.58 11.41 -14.64
CA LYS A 261 -14.20 10.18 -15.38
C LYS A 261 -13.33 9.23 -14.55
N GLY A 262 -13.30 9.41 -13.23
CA GLY A 262 -12.33 8.73 -12.35
C GLY A 262 -12.75 7.36 -11.84
N GLN A 263 -13.33 6.50 -12.70
CA GLN A 263 -13.77 5.16 -12.33
C GLN A 263 -12.66 4.35 -11.63
N GLY A 264 -12.93 3.88 -10.42
CA GLY A 264 -12.07 3.03 -9.60
C GLY A 264 -10.97 3.77 -8.84
N SER A 265 -11.15 5.07 -8.56
CA SER A 265 -10.20 5.88 -7.78
C SER A 265 -10.61 6.04 -6.32
N LEU A 266 -9.64 6.32 -5.46
CA LEU A 266 -9.89 6.52 -4.03
C LEU A 266 -10.85 7.70 -3.78
N VAL A 267 -10.68 8.83 -4.49
CA VAL A 267 -11.58 10.00 -4.36
C VAL A 267 -13.01 9.64 -4.74
N GLU A 268 -13.20 8.91 -5.84
CA GLU A 268 -14.54 8.49 -6.27
C GLU A 268 -15.20 7.59 -5.22
N ASP A 269 -14.51 6.53 -4.77
CA ASP A 269 -15.01 5.60 -3.75
C ASP A 269 -15.48 6.36 -2.50
N MET A 270 -14.68 7.33 -2.04
CA MET A 270 -15.00 8.13 -0.86
C MET A 270 -16.14 9.13 -1.10
N LEU A 271 -16.24 9.74 -2.29
CA LEU A 271 -17.32 10.66 -2.62
C LEU A 271 -18.65 9.94 -2.77
N GLU A 272 -18.68 8.75 -3.38
CA GLU A 272 -19.86 7.91 -3.48
C GLU A 272 -20.34 7.43 -2.11
N GLN A 273 -19.42 6.99 -1.24
CA GLN A 273 -19.76 6.64 0.14
C GLN A 273 -20.35 7.84 0.89
N ARG A 274 -19.74 9.01 0.75
CA ARG A 274 -20.23 10.26 1.35
C ARG A 274 -21.62 10.63 0.84
N GLN A 275 -21.86 10.50 -0.46
CA GLN A 275 -23.17 10.81 -1.06
C GLN A 275 -24.26 9.87 -0.55
N ARG A 276 -23.97 8.56 -0.44
CA ARG A 276 -24.89 7.57 0.15
C ARG A 276 -25.25 7.85 1.60
N GLN A 277 -24.31 8.38 2.39
CA GLN A 277 -24.60 8.80 3.78
C GLN A 277 -25.55 10.00 3.82
N LEU A 278 -25.32 10.99 2.96
CA LEU A 278 -26.19 12.17 2.86
C LEU A 278 -27.61 11.79 2.44
N GLU A 279 -27.77 10.88 1.48
CA GLU A 279 -29.08 10.40 1.01
C GLU A 279 -29.87 9.66 2.10
N LYS A 280 -29.17 9.03 3.05
CA LYS A 280 -29.78 8.40 4.23
C LYS A 280 -30.10 9.38 5.37
N GLY A 281 -29.71 10.65 5.24
CA GLY A 281 -29.82 11.65 6.30
C GLY A 281 -28.71 11.56 7.36
N ASP A 282 -27.68 10.74 7.13
CA ASP A 282 -26.55 10.60 8.05
C ASP A 282 -25.55 11.76 7.89
N ARG A 283 -24.83 12.08 8.97
CA ARG A 283 -23.68 12.97 8.89
C ARG A 283 -22.50 12.23 8.25
N PRO A 284 -21.88 12.75 7.17
CA PRO A 284 -20.75 12.07 6.55
C PRO A 284 -19.55 11.89 7.48
N GLU A 285 -18.99 10.69 7.47
CA GLU A 285 -17.77 10.38 8.24
C GLU A 285 -16.55 11.13 7.69
N MET A 286 -16.43 11.20 6.35
CA MET A 286 -15.38 11.90 5.64
C MET A 286 -15.85 13.27 5.18
N THR A 287 -15.16 14.34 5.61
CA THR A 287 -15.35 15.67 5.00
C THR A 287 -14.67 15.71 3.63
N VAL A 288 -15.02 16.69 2.79
CA VAL A 288 -14.32 16.90 1.50
C VAL A 288 -12.83 17.13 1.71
N LEU A 289 -12.45 17.84 2.79
CA LEU A 289 -11.06 18.03 3.15
C LEU A 289 -10.37 16.69 3.48
N ASP A 290 -11.03 15.81 4.22
CA ASP A 290 -10.48 14.48 4.52
C ASP A 290 -10.29 13.64 3.25
N ILE A 291 -11.24 13.71 2.31
CA ILE A 291 -11.16 13.03 1.02
C ILE A 291 -9.95 13.52 0.23
N LYS A 292 -9.80 14.84 0.08
CA LYS A 292 -8.64 15.46 -0.57
C LYS A 292 -7.33 15.03 0.09
N SER A 293 -7.27 15.05 1.41
CA SER A 293 -6.08 14.71 2.18
C SER A 293 -5.70 13.23 2.15
N ALA A 294 -6.67 12.33 2.16
CA ALA A 294 -6.42 10.90 2.00
C ALA A 294 -5.83 10.60 0.61
N ALA A 295 -6.37 11.21 -0.44
CA ALA A 295 -5.85 11.06 -1.80
C ALA A 295 -4.48 11.74 -2.00
N ALA A 296 -4.28 12.94 -1.45
CA ALA A 296 -3.00 13.64 -1.46
C ALA A 296 -1.90 12.84 -0.73
N THR A 297 -2.26 12.11 0.33
CA THR A 297 -1.35 11.20 1.03
C THR A 297 -0.83 10.11 0.09
N VAL A 298 -1.70 9.50 -0.72
CA VAL A 298 -1.30 8.50 -1.73
C VAL A 298 -0.37 9.13 -2.76
N PHE A 299 -0.71 10.33 -3.23
CA PHE A 299 0.06 11.04 -4.24
C PHE A 299 1.48 11.34 -3.77
N ILE A 300 1.66 12.01 -2.63
CA ILE A 300 3.01 12.35 -2.15
C ILE A 300 3.83 11.12 -1.76
N ALA A 301 3.20 10.13 -1.10
CA ALA A 301 3.92 8.97 -0.60
C ALA A 301 4.36 8.02 -1.72
N GLY A 302 3.49 7.75 -2.70
CA GLY A 302 3.77 6.74 -3.73
C GLY A 302 4.61 7.27 -4.91
N LEU A 303 4.68 8.59 -5.09
CA LEU A 303 5.51 9.24 -6.11
C LEU A 303 7.00 9.02 -5.83
N ASP A 304 7.56 9.75 -4.87
CA ASP A 304 9.01 9.87 -4.72
C ASP A 304 9.64 8.57 -4.19
N THR A 305 8.92 7.79 -3.38
CA THR A 305 9.47 6.57 -2.76
C THR A 305 9.67 5.45 -3.79
N THR A 306 8.66 5.22 -4.64
CA THR A 306 8.74 4.21 -5.70
C THR A 306 9.78 4.62 -6.73
N TRP A 307 9.80 5.89 -7.14
CA TRP A 307 10.78 6.41 -8.08
C TRP A 307 12.20 6.26 -7.54
N SER A 308 12.45 6.65 -6.28
CA SER A 308 13.74 6.48 -5.61
C SER A 308 14.21 5.03 -5.61
N THR A 309 13.30 4.10 -5.34
CA THR A 309 13.62 2.65 -5.34
C THR A 309 13.94 2.16 -6.75
N MET A 310 13.27 2.69 -7.79
CA MET A 310 13.62 2.39 -9.18
C MET A 310 15.00 2.94 -9.58
N LEU A 311 15.43 4.08 -9.03
CA LEU A 311 16.80 4.58 -9.22
C LEU A 311 17.82 3.64 -8.57
N VAL A 312 17.55 3.14 -7.37
CA VAL A 312 18.40 2.12 -6.70
C VAL A 312 18.50 0.86 -7.58
N MET A 313 17.38 0.37 -8.09
CA MET A 313 17.36 -0.80 -8.96
C MET A 313 18.16 -0.55 -10.24
N THR A 314 17.99 0.61 -10.88
CA THR A 314 18.70 0.97 -12.12
C THR A 314 20.20 1.09 -11.90
N LEU A 315 20.63 1.69 -10.78
CA LEU A 315 22.03 1.76 -10.38
C LEU A 315 22.61 0.35 -10.24
N ASN A 316 21.95 -0.53 -9.49
CA ASN A 316 22.44 -1.88 -9.27
C ASN A 316 22.45 -2.73 -10.55
N LEU A 317 21.46 -2.60 -11.43
CA LEU A 317 21.49 -3.24 -12.75
C LEU A 317 22.62 -2.70 -13.65
N THR A 318 23.07 -1.46 -13.43
CA THR A 318 24.24 -0.87 -14.12
C THR A 318 25.56 -1.46 -13.62
N LEU A 319 25.66 -1.68 -12.30
CA LEU A 319 26.87 -2.18 -11.63
C LEU A 319 27.00 -3.71 -11.71
N HIS A 320 25.88 -4.43 -11.81
CA HIS A 320 25.80 -5.90 -11.75
C HIS A 320 25.19 -6.50 -13.03
N PRO A 321 25.90 -6.46 -14.18
CA PRO A 321 25.41 -6.99 -15.44
C PRO A 321 25.10 -8.50 -15.38
N GLU A 322 25.75 -9.26 -14.51
CA GLU A 322 25.49 -10.68 -14.23
C GLU A 322 24.11 -10.92 -13.62
N VAL A 323 23.69 -10.07 -12.68
CA VAL A 323 22.36 -10.13 -12.06
C VAL A 323 21.29 -9.83 -13.10
N GLN A 324 21.53 -8.82 -13.93
CA GLN A 324 20.66 -8.46 -15.05
C GLN A 324 20.53 -9.62 -16.05
N ALA A 325 21.62 -10.26 -16.45
CA ALA A 325 21.61 -11.37 -17.39
C ALA A 325 20.81 -12.58 -16.86
N LYS A 326 20.99 -12.93 -15.58
CA LYS A 326 20.25 -14.01 -14.92
C LYS A 326 18.73 -13.73 -14.88
N ALA A 327 18.34 -12.49 -14.56
CA ALA A 327 16.94 -12.09 -14.58
C ALA A 327 16.32 -12.13 -15.99
N GLN A 328 17.07 -11.67 -17.00
CA GLN A 328 16.66 -11.74 -18.39
C GLN A 328 16.42 -13.19 -18.84
N GLN A 329 17.33 -14.11 -18.49
CA GLN A 329 17.18 -15.52 -18.80
C GLN A 329 15.92 -16.12 -18.14
N ALA A 330 15.72 -15.88 -16.85
CA ALA A 330 14.53 -16.38 -16.13
C ALA A 330 13.22 -15.87 -16.75
N ILE A 331 13.19 -14.61 -17.20
CA ILE A 331 12.02 -14.05 -17.90
C ILE A 331 11.82 -14.72 -19.26
N ASP A 332 12.89 -14.92 -20.02
CA ASP A 332 12.83 -15.51 -21.36
C ASP A 332 12.31 -16.96 -21.31
N GLU A 333 12.70 -17.74 -20.30
CA GLU A 333 12.23 -19.12 -20.10
C GLU A 333 10.74 -19.21 -19.75
N VAL A 334 10.21 -18.25 -18.98
CA VAL A 334 8.85 -18.32 -18.41
C VAL A 334 7.82 -17.59 -19.29
N VAL A 335 8.22 -16.45 -19.84
CA VAL A 335 7.35 -15.50 -20.58
C VAL A 335 7.63 -15.56 -22.08
N GLY A 336 8.88 -15.85 -22.47
CA GLY A 336 9.37 -15.71 -23.83
C GLY A 336 9.53 -14.24 -24.24
N ARG A 337 9.86 -14.04 -25.53
CA ARG A 337 10.09 -12.71 -26.13
C ARG A 337 8.87 -12.16 -26.90
N GLY A 338 7.73 -12.86 -26.83
CA GLY A 338 6.52 -12.57 -27.60
C GLY A 338 5.55 -11.58 -26.95
N ARG A 339 5.68 -11.30 -25.65
CA ARG A 339 4.81 -10.38 -24.91
C ARG A 339 5.55 -9.80 -23.71
N LEU A 340 5.05 -8.69 -23.17
CA LEU A 340 5.50 -8.19 -21.87
C LEU A 340 5.08 -9.14 -20.73
N PRO A 341 5.87 -9.22 -19.64
CA PRO A 341 5.48 -9.92 -18.41
C PRO A 341 4.18 -9.37 -17.82
N ARG A 342 3.47 -10.23 -17.08
CA ARG A 342 2.23 -9.87 -16.38
C ARG A 342 2.24 -10.41 -14.96
N PHE A 343 1.32 -9.95 -14.12
CA PHE A 343 1.24 -10.38 -12.73
C PHE A 343 0.93 -11.88 -12.59
N GLU A 344 0.27 -12.50 -13.57
CA GLU A 344 0.03 -13.93 -13.62
C GLU A 344 1.33 -14.75 -13.79
N ASP A 345 2.41 -14.12 -14.26
CA ASP A 345 3.72 -14.77 -14.40
C ASP A 345 4.51 -14.78 -13.10
N ARG A 346 4.17 -13.90 -12.14
CA ARG A 346 4.94 -13.70 -10.90
C ARG A 346 5.23 -14.97 -10.11
N PRO A 347 4.28 -15.90 -9.91
CA PRO A 347 4.56 -17.14 -9.19
C PRO A 347 5.66 -18.02 -9.81
N ARG A 348 5.96 -17.82 -11.10
CA ARG A 348 6.99 -18.55 -11.85
C ARG A 348 8.28 -17.74 -12.05
N LEU A 349 8.34 -16.52 -11.51
CA LEU A 349 9.48 -15.60 -11.64
C LEU A 349 10.06 -15.21 -10.26
N PRO A 350 10.43 -16.19 -9.40
CA PRO A 350 10.91 -15.91 -8.05
C PRO A 350 12.17 -15.03 -8.05
N TYR A 351 13.05 -15.17 -9.05
CA TYR A 351 14.25 -14.35 -9.14
C TYR A 351 13.96 -12.84 -9.31
N ILE A 352 12.81 -12.47 -9.89
CA ILE A 352 12.40 -11.06 -9.95
C ILE A 352 11.92 -10.57 -8.58
N ASP A 353 11.28 -11.42 -7.79
CA ASP A 353 10.99 -11.11 -6.39
C ASP A 353 12.29 -10.93 -5.59
N HIS A 354 13.29 -11.80 -5.78
CA HIS A 354 14.61 -11.67 -5.16
C HIS A 354 15.27 -10.32 -5.49
N LEU A 355 15.26 -9.92 -6.77
CA LEU A 355 15.84 -8.66 -7.22
C LEU A 355 15.14 -7.45 -6.57
N VAL A 356 13.81 -7.44 -6.53
CA VAL A 356 13.03 -6.35 -5.93
C VAL A 356 13.28 -6.29 -4.42
N GLN A 357 13.30 -7.43 -3.75
CA GLN A 357 13.56 -7.48 -2.31
C GLN A 357 15.00 -7.07 -1.99
N GLU A 358 15.98 -7.43 -2.81
CA GLU A 358 17.36 -6.98 -2.62
C GLU A 358 17.50 -5.47 -2.82
N THR A 359 16.79 -4.91 -3.80
CA THR A 359 16.73 -3.45 -4.00
C THR A 359 16.21 -2.74 -2.74
N LEU A 360 15.16 -3.28 -2.13
CA LEU A 360 14.55 -2.73 -0.91
C LEU A 360 15.43 -2.92 0.34
N ARG A 361 16.19 -4.02 0.42
CA ARG A 361 17.13 -4.31 1.52
C ARG A 361 18.36 -3.41 1.46
N TRP A 362 18.99 -3.34 0.28
CA TRP A 362 20.30 -2.75 0.05
C TRP A 362 20.30 -1.23 0.24
N CYS A 363 19.27 -0.53 -0.25
CA CYS A 363 19.09 0.90 0.01
C CYS A 363 17.64 1.19 0.40
N PRO A 364 17.26 0.97 1.67
CA PRO A 364 15.90 1.21 2.13
C PRO A 364 15.55 2.69 1.99
N VAL A 365 14.44 2.98 1.30
CA VAL A 365 14.06 4.36 0.94
C VAL A 365 13.86 5.26 2.17
N SER A 366 13.51 4.72 3.33
CA SER A 366 13.43 5.47 4.59
C SER A 366 14.32 4.78 5.64
N PRO A 367 15.62 5.09 5.67
CA PRO A 367 16.60 4.30 6.44
C PRO A 367 16.40 4.37 7.96
N ILE A 368 15.82 5.45 8.48
CA ILE A 368 15.53 5.63 9.91
C ILE A 368 14.02 5.75 10.21
N GLY A 369 13.18 5.57 9.19
CA GLY A 369 11.74 5.75 9.29
C GLY A 369 11.31 7.16 9.72
N VAL A 370 10.04 7.28 10.09
CA VAL A 370 9.47 8.50 10.70
C VAL A 370 9.45 8.30 12.21
N PRO A 371 9.87 9.27 13.04
CA PRO A 371 9.93 9.07 14.49
C PRO A 371 8.56 8.80 15.09
N HIS A 372 8.53 7.85 16.02
CA HIS A 372 7.42 7.57 16.90
C HIS A 372 7.61 8.33 18.23
N ALA A 373 6.57 8.38 19.04
CA ALA A 373 6.63 8.84 20.42
C ALA A 373 6.06 7.80 21.37
N THR A 374 6.62 7.69 22.57
CA THR A 374 6.06 6.87 23.65
C THR A 374 4.98 7.63 24.40
N LEU A 375 3.86 6.97 24.72
CA LEU A 375 2.77 7.56 25.51
C LEU A 375 2.99 7.44 27.02
N ARG A 376 3.70 6.39 27.46
CA ARG A 376 3.92 6.01 28.85
C ARG A 376 5.35 5.48 29.02
N ASP A 377 5.84 5.55 30.25
CA ASP A 377 7.07 4.88 30.66
C ASP A 377 6.94 3.37 30.40
N ASP A 378 8.05 2.75 29.98
CA ASP A 378 8.14 1.32 29.70
C ASP A 378 9.52 0.80 30.11
N GLU A 379 9.64 -0.51 30.26
CA GLU A 379 10.91 -1.20 30.48
C GLU A 379 11.15 -2.28 29.42
N TYR A 380 12.34 -2.27 28.83
CA TYR A 380 12.75 -3.21 27.78
C TYR A 380 14.20 -3.63 27.97
N LYS A 381 14.46 -4.95 28.04
CA LYS A 381 15.79 -5.53 28.26
C LYS A 381 16.56 -4.92 29.45
N GLY A 382 15.85 -4.62 30.56
CA GLY A 382 16.45 -4.00 31.74
C GLY A 382 16.79 -2.52 31.58
N TYR A 383 16.28 -1.87 30.53
CA TYR A 383 16.37 -0.43 30.32
C TYR A 383 15.01 0.24 30.49
N ARG A 384 15.00 1.44 31.06
CA ARG A 384 13.83 2.31 31.11
C ARG A 384 13.72 3.11 29.83
N ILE A 385 12.52 3.15 29.26
CA ILE A 385 12.13 4.02 28.14
C ILE A 385 11.08 5.00 28.67
N PRO A 386 11.44 6.28 28.93
CA PRO A 386 10.50 7.26 29.47
C PRO A 386 9.36 7.59 28.50
N ALA A 387 8.22 8.04 29.03
CA ALA A 387 7.14 8.66 28.26
C ALA A 387 7.64 9.90 27.50
N GLY A 388 7.07 10.16 26.32
CA GLY A 388 7.45 11.28 25.46
C GLY A 388 8.79 11.12 24.72
N SER A 389 9.44 9.96 24.86
CA SER A 389 10.66 9.62 24.12
C SER A 389 10.37 9.56 22.63
N LEU A 390 11.26 10.15 21.81
CA LEU A 390 11.25 9.89 20.37
C LEU A 390 11.84 8.52 20.11
N VAL A 391 11.19 7.72 19.25
CA VAL A 391 11.65 6.36 18.93
C VAL A 391 11.85 6.22 17.43
N TYR A 392 13.07 5.91 17.03
CA TYR A 392 13.48 5.69 15.65
C TYR A 392 13.69 4.21 15.38
N ALA A 393 13.15 3.71 14.28
CA ALA A 393 13.45 2.37 13.77
C ALA A 393 14.52 2.50 12.69
N ASN A 394 15.74 2.07 13.01
CA ASN A 394 16.85 2.10 12.06
C ASN A 394 16.73 0.92 11.08
N ALA A 395 15.89 1.09 10.07
CA ALA A 395 15.68 0.08 9.04
C ALA A 395 16.99 -0.28 8.31
N TRP A 396 17.90 0.67 8.09
CA TRP A 396 19.19 0.39 7.47
C TRP A 396 20.03 -0.58 8.31
N ALA A 397 20.13 -0.36 9.63
CA ALA A 397 20.83 -1.28 10.51
C ALA A 397 20.22 -2.68 10.49
N MET A 398 18.89 -2.78 10.44
CA MET A 398 18.18 -4.07 10.38
C MET A 398 18.38 -4.79 9.04
N THR A 399 18.41 -4.05 7.92
CA THR A 399 18.63 -4.64 6.59
C THR A 399 20.10 -4.92 6.29
N HIS A 400 21.01 -4.47 7.14
CA HIS A 400 22.46 -4.70 7.08
C HIS A 400 23.00 -5.47 8.29
N ASP A 401 22.13 -6.19 9.01
CA ASP A 401 22.53 -6.99 10.16
C ASP A 401 23.36 -8.18 9.69
N GLU A 402 24.66 -8.18 10.00
CA GLU A 402 25.63 -9.22 9.66
C GLU A 402 25.30 -10.59 10.30
N SER A 403 24.41 -10.64 11.30
CA SER A 403 23.91 -11.90 11.85
C SER A 403 22.78 -12.54 11.04
N ILE A 404 22.16 -11.77 10.13
CA ILE A 404 21.06 -12.20 9.26
C ILE A 404 21.51 -12.33 7.81
N TYR A 405 22.29 -11.35 7.32
CA TYR A 405 22.70 -11.25 5.94
C TYR A 405 24.22 -11.40 5.80
N THR A 406 24.64 -12.36 4.98
CA THR A 406 26.04 -12.55 4.61
C THR A 406 26.46 -11.44 3.67
N ASP A 407 27.58 -10.76 3.98
CA ASP A 407 28.10 -9.61 3.22
C ASP A 407 26.99 -8.58 2.86
N PRO A 408 26.42 -7.90 3.87
CA PRO A 408 25.22 -7.08 3.70
C PRO A 408 25.41 -5.86 2.80
N GLU A 409 26.65 -5.41 2.58
CA GLU A 409 26.96 -4.28 1.69
C GLU A 409 26.91 -4.70 0.20
N SER A 410 27.04 -6.00 -0.10
CA SER A 410 26.91 -6.51 -1.46
C SER A 410 25.45 -6.54 -1.93
N PHE A 411 25.23 -6.14 -3.18
CA PHE A 411 23.95 -6.32 -3.85
C PHE A 411 23.88 -7.72 -4.45
N ASN A 412 23.17 -8.63 -3.79
CA ASN A 412 23.11 -10.03 -4.19
C ASN A 412 21.69 -10.61 -4.06
N PRO A 413 20.89 -10.63 -5.15
CA PRO A 413 19.58 -11.28 -5.13
C PRO A 413 19.62 -12.79 -4.86
N ASP A 414 20.73 -13.49 -5.15
CA ASP A 414 20.84 -14.93 -4.90
C ASP A 414 20.83 -15.30 -3.42
N ARG A 415 20.99 -14.31 -2.52
CA ARG A 415 20.92 -14.53 -1.08
C ARG A 415 19.58 -15.14 -0.64
N TYR A 416 18.50 -14.84 -1.35
CA TYR A 416 17.16 -15.34 -1.03
C TYR A 416 16.83 -16.69 -1.67
N ALA A 417 17.67 -17.17 -2.59
CA ALA A 417 17.44 -18.47 -3.22
C ALA A 417 17.52 -19.59 -2.16
N PRO A 418 16.66 -20.63 -2.27
CA PRO A 418 16.67 -21.75 -1.33
C PRO A 418 18.04 -22.42 -1.27
N VAL A 419 18.39 -22.95 -0.10
CA VAL A 419 19.67 -23.66 0.11
C VAL A 419 19.76 -24.89 -0.79
N GLU A 420 18.63 -25.54 -1.04
CA GLU A 420 18.50 -26.71 -1.91
C GLU A 420 18.82 -26.39 -3.39
N GLU A 421 18.66 -25.13 -3.79
CA GLU A 421 18.98 -24.62 -5.13
C GLU A 421 20.38 -24.00 -5.20
N GLY A 422 21.19 -24.11 -4.13
CA GLY A 422 22.52 -23.54 -4.03
C GLY A 422 22.57 -22.06 -3.60
N GLY A 423 21.45 -21.52 -3.12
CA GLY A 423 21.37 -20.18 -2.52
C GLY A 423 21.77 -20.14 -1.04
N LEU A 424 21.64 -18.96 -0.42
CA LEU A 424 21.95 -18.77 1.00
C LEU A 424 20.74 -18.98 1.92
N GLY A 425 19.51 -19.05 1.38
CA GLY A 425 18.29 -19.20 2.16
C GLY A 425 18.01 -18.04 3.13
N GLU A 426 18.58 -16.87 2.88
CA GLU A 426 18.39 -15.69 3.73
C GLU A 426 16.95 -15.16 3.62
N PRO A 427 16.38 -14.59 4.69
CA PRO A 427 15.01 -14.10 4.67
C PRO A 427 14.90 -12.79 3.89
N TYR A 428 13.73 -12.52 3.29
CA TYR A 428 13.44 -11.18 2.76
C TYR A 428 13.51 -10.12 3.87
N PRO A 429 13.89 -8.87 3.53
CA PRO A 429 13.96 -7.77 4.48
C PRO A 429 12.64 -7.54 5.20
N VAL A 430 12.75 -7.30 6.50
CA VAL A 430 11.64 -6.89 7.37
C VAL A 430 11.99 -5.55 8.02
N GLY A 431 11.03 -4.62 8.02
CA GLY A 431 11.17 -3.31 8.64
C GLY A 431 11.41 -2.15 7.68
N GLN A 432 11.78 -2.42 6.43
CA GLN A 432 11.92 -1.43 5.35
C GLN A 432 10.61 -0.68 5.02
N PHE A 433 9.46 -1.25 5.39
CA PHE A 433 8.14 -0.61 5.30
C PHE A 433 7.59 -0.13 6.67
N GLY A 434 8.39 -0.17 7.73
CA GLY A 434 7.98 0.15 9.10
C GLY A 434 7.22 -0.98 9.80
N PHE A 435 6.58 -0.66 10.93
CA PHE A 435 6.09 -1.65 11.90
C PHE A 435 4.69 -1.33 12.44
N GLY A 436 4.00 -2.38 12.90
CA GLY A 436 2.77 -2.30 13.67
C GLY A 436 1.68 -1.43 13.04
N ARG A 437 0.99 -0.63 13.86
CA ARG A 437 -0.16 0.19 13.45
C ARG A 437 0.20 1.31 12.46
N ARG A 438 1.49 1.59 12.28
CA ARG A 438 2.02 2.61 11.37
C ARG A 438 2.75 2.01 10.17
N ILE A 439 2.72 0.68 9.98
CA ILE A 439 3.31 0.03 8.80
C ILE A 439 2.83 0.67 7.50
N CYS A 440 3.67 0.78 6.48
CA CYS A 440 3.34 1.43 5.22
C CYS A 440 2.04 0.88 4.63
N VAL A 441 1.05 1.76 4.44
CA VAL A 441 -0.25 1.38 3.87
C VAL A 441 -0.13 1.05 2.38
N GLY A 442 0.83 1.66 1.68
CA GLY A 442 1.09 1.46 0.26
C GLY A 442 2.00 0.28 -0.07
N LYS A 443 2.43 -0.53 0.91
CA LYS A 443 3.41 -1.63 0.71
C LYS A 443 3.06 -2.50 -0.49
N GLN A 444 1.82 -3.01 -0.53
CA GLN A 444 1.39 -3.96 -1.57
C GLN A 444 1.37 -3.32 -2.96
N LEU A 445 0.95 -2.05 -3.05
CA LEU A 445 0.97 -1.30 -4.31
C LEU A 445 2.41 -1.07 -4.79
N ALA A 446 3.30 -0.63 -3.89
CA ALA A 446 4.69 -0.34 -4.21
C ALA A 446 5.44 -1.60 -4.70
N GLU A 447 5.33 -2.72 -3.97
CA GLU A 447 5.93 -4.00 -4.38
C GLU A 447 5.41 -4.46 -5.74
N ALA A 448 4.10 -4.33 -6.00
CA ALA A 448 3.51 -4.68 -7.29
C ALA A 448 4.04 -3.78 -8.43
N THR A 449 4.13 -2.46 -8.20
CA THR A 449 4.67 -1.49 -9.17
C THR A 449 6.14 -1.78 -9.49
N LEU A 450 6.97 -1.99 -8.47
CA LEU A 450 8.40 -2.29 -8.64
C LEU A 450 8.60 -3.60 -9.39
N TRP A 451 7.84 -4.63 -9.05
CA TRP A 451 7.93 -5.94 -9.69
C TRP A 451 7.60 -5.88 -11.18
N ILE A 452 6.48 -5.27 -11.57
CA ILE A 452 6.09 -5.21 -12.99
C ILE A 452 7.04 -4.32 -13.81
N ALA A 453 7.54 -3.24 -13.19
CA ALA A 453 8.54 -2.36 -13.81
C ALA A 453 9.86 -3.12 -14.03
N ALA A 454 10.36 -3.83 -13.03
CA ALA A 454 11.58 -4.64 -13.12
C ALA A 454 11.45 -5.72 -14.20
N ALA A 455 10.38 -6.53 -14.15
CA ALA A 455 10.16 -7.62 -15.10
C ALA A 455 10.07 -7.09 -16.55
N SER A 456 9.31 -6.02 -16.78
CA SER A 456 9.12 -5.48 -18.13
C SER A 456 10.36 -4.78 -18.66
N LEU A 457 11.08 -4.05 -17.79
CA LEU A 457 12.37 -3.43 -18.12
C LEU A 457 13.36 -4.51 -18.56
N LEU A 458 13.55 -5.55 -17.75
CA LEU A 458 14.51 -6.62 -18.05
C LEU A 458 14.07 -7.48 -19.24
N SER A 459 12.76 -7.66 -19.47
CA SER A 459 12.27 -8.36 -20.66
C SER A 459 12.68 -7.68 -21.98
N THR A 460 12.78 -6.35 -21.98
CA THR A 460 12.89 -5.55 -23.22
C THR A 460 14.14 -4.70 -23.35
N MET A 461 14.79 -4.35 -22.24
CA MET A 461 15.91 -3.43 -22.19
C MET A 461 17.13 -4.05 -21.51
N THR A 462 18.29 -3.45 -21.75
CA THR A 462 19.56 -3.68 -21.06
C THR A 462 20.09 -2.35 -20.55
N VAL A 463 20.39 -2.30 -19.25
CA VAL A 463 21.02 -1.16 -18.58
C VAL A 463 22.54 -1.34 -18.63
N ARG A 464 23.27 -0.31 -19.06
CA ARG A 464 24.73 -0.29 -19.21
C ARG A 464 25.30 0.99 -18.60
N LYS A 465 26.59 0.97 -18.29
CA LYS A 465 27.35 2.15 -17.87
C LYS A 465 27.30 3.24 -18.94
N ALA A 466 27.31 4.50 -18.50
CA ALA A 466 27.50 5.64 -19.39
C ALA A 466 28.88 5.57 -20.07
N LEU A 467 29.03 6.28 -21.18
CA LEU A 467 30.32 6.40 -21.86
C LEU A 467 30.84 7.83 -21.73
N ASP A 468 32.17 7.98 -21.63
CA ASP A 468 32.83 9.28 -21.77
C ASP A 468 32.96 9.69 -23.26
N ASP A 469 33.52 10.88 -23.50
CA ASP A 469 33.75 11.41 -24.86
C ASP A 469 34.69 10.54 -25.71
N GLN A 470 35.43 9.62 -25.09
CA GLN A 470 36.38 8.69 -25.72
C GLN A 470 35.76 7.30 -25.93
N GLY A 471 34.53 7.07 -25.46
CA GLY A 471 33.82 5.79 -25.56
C GLY A 471 34.13 4.81 -24.44
N ASN A 472 34.83 5.20 -23.37
CA ASN A 472 35.11 4.35 -22.21
C ASN A 472 33.95 4.34 -21.23
N GLU A 473 33.73 3.23 -20.55
CA GLU A 473 32.68 3.12 -19.53
C GLU A 473 33.00 3.98 -18.28
N ILE A 474 31.99 4.72 -17.83
CA ILE A 474 32.05 5.51 -16.59
C ILE A 474 31.38 4.69 -15.48
N GLU A 475 32.14 4.34 -14.45
CA GLU A 475 31.61 3.74 -13.22
C GLU A 475 30.74 4.76 -12.46
N PRO A 476 29.44 4.50 -12.23
CA PRO A 476 28.61 5.36 -11.42
C PRO A 476 29.17 5.52 -9.99
N THR A 477 29.22 6.74 -9.47
CA THR A 477 29.63 6.96 -8.08
C THR A 477 28.47 6.65 -7.14
N MET A 478 28.71 5.76 -6.17
CA MET A 478 27.71 5.45 -5.14
C MET A 478 27.65 6.52 -4.06
N LYS A 479 26.83 7.54 -4.29
CA LYS A 479 26.45 8.54 -3.28
C LYS A 479 24.95 8.51 -3.09
N VAL A 480 24.51 8.51 -1.84
CA VAL A 480 23.09 8.55 -1.49
C VAL A 480 22.75 9.87 -0.81
N THR A 481 21.56 10.37 -1.06
CA THR A 481 21.04 11.56 -0.40
C THR A 481 20.71 11.26 1.06
N SER A 482 21.00 12.21 1.95
CA SER A 482 20.57 12.17 3.35
C SER A 482 19.29 12.98 3.54
N GLY A 483 18.31 12.43 4.26
CA GLY A 483 17.01 13.04 4.47
C GLY A 483 16.00 12.04 5.04
N LEU A 484 14.71 12.39 5.01
CA LEU A 484 13.64 11.45 5.38
C LEU A 484 13.55 10.27 4.38
N THR A 485 13.84 10.57 3.11
CA THR A 485 14.04 9.56 2.07
C THR A 485 15.51 9.52 1.65
N SER A 486 16.00 8.33 1.32
CA SER A 486 17.32 8.09 0.75
C SER A 486 17.21 7.52 -0.65
N ARG A 487 18.03 8.05 -1.56
CA ARG A 487 18.14 7.60 -2.95
C ARG A 487 19.54 7.91 -3.48
N PRO A 488 19.99 7.25 -4.55
CA PRO A 488 21.20 7.64 -5.25
C PRO A 488 21.13 9.09 -5.73
N GLU A 489 22.25 9.81 -5.66
CA GLU A 489 22.45 11.04 -6.44
C GLU A 489 22.35 10.73 -7.94
N SER A 490 22.12 11.76 -8.77
CA SER A 490 21.99 11.55 -10.21
C SER A 490 23.27 10.91 -10.78
N PHE A 491 23.09 9.88 -11.59
CA PHE A 491 24.17 9.11 -12.21
C PHE A 491 23.86 8.85 -13.69
N GLY A 492 24.91 8.74 -14.50
CA GLY A 492 24.77 8.40 -15.91
C GLY A 492 24.61 6.90 -16.12
N CYS A 493 23.65 6.48 -16.92
CA CYS A 493 23.57 5.14 -17.49
C CYS A 493 22.95 5.20 -18.89
N ARG A 494 23.05 4.08 -19.63
CA ARG A 494 22.40 3.89 -20.93
C ARG A 494 21.39 2.75 -20.79
N ILE A 495 20.13 3.03 -21.08
CA ILE A 495 19.07 2.02 -21.15
C ILE A 495 18.75 1.79 -22.63
N LEU A 496 19.11 0.61 -23.12
CA LEU A 496 19.04 0.26 -24.55
C LEU A 496 18.07 -0.90 -24.76
N PRO A 497 17.32 -0.96 -25.87
CA PRO A 497 16.56 -2.15 -26.20
C PRO A 497 17.49 -3.36 -26.34
N ARG A 498 17.02 -4.54 -25.94
CA ARG A 498 17.78 -5.79 -26.08
C ARG A 498 18.04 -6.12 -27.55
N ASP A 499 17.04 -5.91 -28.40
CA ASP A 499 17.07 -6.17 -29.85
C ASP A 499 15.85 -5.54 -30.56
N ASP A 500 15.79 -5.70 -31.89
CA ASP A 500 14.68 -5.22 -32.72
C ASP A 500 13.33 -5.86 -32.36
N GLN A 501 13.33 -7.10 -31.82
CA GLN A 501 12.12 -7.75 -31.33
C GLN A 501 11.56 -7.01 -30.12
N ALA A 502 12.42 -6.58 -29.19
CA ALA A 502 12.03 -5.76 -28.05
C ALA A 502 11.47 -4.39 -28.50
N VAL A 503 12.11 -3.74 -29.47
CA VAL A 503 11.62 -2.48 -30.07
C VAL A 503 10.22 -2.66 -30.65
N ALA A 504 10.02 -3.70 -31.47
CA ALA A 504 8.72 -4.01 -32.05
C ALA A 504 7.67 -4.34 -30.98
N LEU A 505 8.05 -5.07 -29.92
CA LEU A 505 7.19 -5.39 -28.79
C LEU A 505 6.74 -4.13 -28.03
N LEU A 506 7.64 -3.19 -27.75
CA LEU A 506 7.29 -1.95 -27.04
C LEU A 506 6.36 -1.07 -27.88
N ARG A 507 6.67 -0.88 -29.16
CA ARG A 507 5.82 -0.10 -30.08
C ARG A 507 4.42 -0.69 -30.21
N ARG A 508 4.27 -2.01 -30.37
CA ARG A 508 2.94 -2.66 -30.43
C ARG A 508 2.20 -2.60 -29.10
N SER A 509 2.91 -2.68 -27.98
CA SER A 509 2.31 -2.63 -26.64
C SER A 509 1.74 -1.25 -26.31
N HIS A 510 2.27 -0.19 -26.93
CA HIS A 510 1.75 1.17 -26.81
C HIS A 510 0.63 1.49 -27.81
N GLN A 511 0.68 0.92 -29.03
CA GLN A 511 -0.38 1.06 -30.04
C GLN A 511 -1.70 0.39 -29.65
N PHE A 512 -1.71 -0.38 -28.56
CA PHE A 512 -2.93 -0.63 -27.82
C PHE A 512 -3.46 0.70 -27.25
N LYS A 513 -4.29 1.40 -28.04
CA LYS A 513 -5.58 1.87 -27.49
C LYS A 513 -6.10 0.71 -26.66
N PRO A 514 -6.70 0.90 -25.46
CA PRO A 514 -7.47 -0.19 -24.92
C PRO A 514 -8.40 -0.59 -26.07
N ALA A 515 -8.15 -1.77 -26.66
CA ALA A 515 -9.26 -2.54 -27.12
C ALA A 515 -10.21 -2.42 -25.94
N LYS A 516 -11.49 -2.08 -26.18
CA LYS A 516 -12.50 -2.63 -25.28
C LYS A 516 -12.04 -4.06 -25.10
N GLN A 517 -11.43 -4.36 -23.95
CA GLN A 517 -11.00 -5.70 -23.65
C GLN A 517 -12.33 -6.39 -23.85
N ALA A 518 -12.44 -7.27 -24.85
CA ALA A 518 -13.57 -8.18 -24.89
C ALA A 518 -13.42 -8.85 -23.54
N ALA A 519 -14.18 -8.34 -22.58
CA ALA A 519 -13.85 -8.47 -21.18
C ALA A 519 -13.86 -9.98 -21.00
N LYS A 520 -12.71 -10.55 -20.61
CA LYS A 520 -12.51 -12.00 -20.72
C LYS A 520 -13.67 -12.59 -19.95
N MET A 521 -14.62 -13.16 -20.68
CA MET A 521 -15.94 -13.48 -20.17
C MET A 521 -15.70 -14.44 -19.02
N VAL A 522 -16.01 -14.02 -17.79
CA VAL A 522 -15.87 -14.89 -16.64
C VAL A 522 -16.92 -15.96 -16.82
N LYS A 523 -16.47 -17.20 -16.92
CA LYS A 523 -17.34 -18.36 -17.03
C LYS A 523 -17.28 -19.15 -15.73
N ALA A 524 -18.44 -19.53 -15.23
CA ALA A 524 -18.57 -20.42 -14.10
C ALA A 524 -19.53 -21.56 -14.45
N VAL A 525 -19.34 -22.70 -13.83
CA VAL A 525 -20.18 -23.88 -14.00
C VAL A 525 -20.61 -24.39 -12.64
N CYS A 526 -21.88 -24.75 -12.54
CA CYS A 526 -22.45 -25.50 -11.44
C CYS A 526 -22.95 -26.83 -12.00
N VAL A 527 -22.48 -27.93 -11.41
CA VAL A 527 -22.98 -29.27 -11.71
C VAL A 527 -23.95 -29.65 -10.60
N LEU A 528 -25.23 -29.69 -10.93
CA LEU A 528 -26.29 -30.08 -10.01
C LEU A 528 -26.25 -31.59 -9.82
N ARG A 529 -26.10 -32.02 -8.56
CA ARG A 529 -26.25 -33.41 -8.14
C ARG A 529 -27.35 -33.49 -7.10
N GLY A 530 -28.28 -34.40 -7.32
CA GLY A 530 -29.43 -34.60 -6.46
C GLY A 530 -29.64 -36.06 -6.09
N ASP A 531 -30.80 -36.31 -5.50
CA ASP A 531 -31.36 -37.65 -5.35
C ASP A 531 -31.40 -38.32 -6.75
N GLU A 532 -31.22 -39.65 -6.85
CA GLU A 532 -30.81 -40.41 -8.06
C GLU A 532 -31.44 -40.03 -9.41
N LYS A 533 -32.58 -39.31 -9.42
CA LYS A 533 -33.30 -38.86 -10.61
C LYS A 533 -32.90 -37.46 -11.11
N VAL A 534 -32.65 -36.45 -10.25
CA VAL A 534 -32.52 -35.03 -10.67
C VAL A 534 -31.05 -34.59 -10.76
N GLY A 535 -30.65 -34.05 -11.92
CA GLY A 535 -29.29 -33.56 -12.13
C GLY A 535 -29.12 -32.76 -13.41
N GLY A 536 -27.99 -32.05 -13.55
CA GLY A 536 -27.74 -31.21 -14.72
C GLY A 536 -26.60 -30.24 -14.56
N THR A 537 -26.52 -29.28 -15.48
CA THR A 537 -25.49 -28.23 -15.50
C THR A 537 -26.10 -26.85 -15.63
N VAL A 538 -25.52 -25.89 -14.91
CA VAL A 538 -25.83 -24.47 -15.03
C VAL A 538 -24.53 -23.72 -15.32
N ILE A 539 -24.49 -23.00 -16.43
CA ILE A 539 -23.35 -22.23 -16.91
C ILE A 539 -23.65 -20.76 -16.73
N PHE A 540 -22.73 -20.02 -16.13
CA PHE A 540 -22.81 -18.59 -15.93
C PHE A 540 -21.74 -17.90 -16.76
N GLU A 541 -22.10 -16.82 -17.44
CA GLU A 541 -21.19 -16.02 -18.26
C GLU A 541 -21.40 -14.54 -17.95
N GLN A 542 -20.34 -13.84 -17.54
CA GLN A 542 -20.39 -12.40 -17.29
C GLN A 542 -19.19 -11.71 -17.95
N ALA A 543 -19.45 -10.70 -18.79
CA ALA A 543 -18.39 -9.95 -19.46
C ALA A 543 -17.66 -9.03 -18.47
N SER A 544 -18.39 -8.21 -17.71
CA SER A 544 -17.82 -7.30 -16.69
C SER A 544 -18.79 -7.13 -15.53
N GLU A 545 -18.33 -6.57 -14.40
CA GLU A 545 -19.18 -6.35 -13.21
C GLU A 545 -20.46 -5.56 -13.50
N ASN A 546 -20.41 -4.61 -14.42
CA ASN A 546 -21.56 -3.78 -14.79
C ASN A 546 -22.50 -4.44 -15.82
N GLU A 547 -22.04 -5.50 -16.49
CA GLU A 547 -22.87 -6.23 -17.45
C GLU A 547 -23.75 -7.26 -16.72
N PRO A 548 -24.94 -7.58 -17.28
CA PRO A 548 -25.76 -8.68 -16.78
C PRO A 548 -25.03 -10.03 -16.88
N THR A 549 -25.36 -10.96 -15.98
CA THR A 549 -24.88 -12.34 -16.04
C THR A 549 -25.86 -13.16 -16.87
N LYS A 550 -25.36 -13.84 -17.90
CA LYS A 550 -26.10 -14.83 -18.67
C LYS A 550 -26.00 -16.19 -17.98
N ILE A 551 -27.12 -16.86 -17.79
CA ILE A 551 -27.23 -18.13 -17.08
C ILE A 551 -27.92 -19.13 -18.00
N THR A 552 -27.20 -20.14 -18.45
CA THR A 552 -27.72 -21.22 -19.32
C THR A 552 -27.81 -22.50 -18.51
N TYR A 553 -28.96 -23.15 -18.49
CA TYR A 553 -29.19 -24.36 -17.70
C TYR A 553 -29.72 -25.51 -18.55
N ASN A 554 -29.32 -26.72 -18.18
CA ASN A 554 -29.89 -27.97 -18.66
C ASN A 554 -30.02 -28.91 -17.46
N ILE A 555 -31.25 -29.15 -17.02
CA ILE A 555 -31.59 -29.90 -15.81
C ILE A 555 -32.58 -30.99 -16.19
N THR A 556 -32.28 -32.22 -15.80
CA THR A 556 -33.05 -33.43 -16.16
C THR A 556 -33.63 -34.09 -14.91
N GLY A 557 -34.64 -34.93 -15.11
CA GLY A 557 -35.20 -35.79 -14.06
C GLY A 557 -36.27 -35.16 -13.18
N ASN A 558 -36.68 -33.93 -13.48
CA ASN A 558 -37.84 -33.29 -12.84
C ASN A 558 -39.15 -33.97 -13.30
N ASP A 559 -40.30 -33.64 -12.71
CA ASP A 559 -41.57 -34.13 -13.29
C ASP A 559 -41.90 -33.39 -14.60
N ALA A 560 -42.64 -34.07 -15.47
CA ALA A 560 -43.01 -33.56 -16.78
C ALA A 560 -43.97 -32.36 -16.69
N ASN A 561 -43.84 -31.41 -17.62
CA ASN A 561 -44.75 -30.26 -17.79
C ASN A 561 -45.00 -29.45 -16.51
N SER A 562 -43.93 -29.14 -15.77
CA SER A 562 -44.01 -28.53 -14.43
C SER A 562 -43.13 -27.29 -14.30
N LYS A 563 -43.32 -26.54 -13.20
CA LYS A 563 -42.44 -25.44 -12.79
C LYS A 563 -41.67 -25.83 -11.55
N ARG A 564 -40.38 -25.48 -11.49
CA ARG A 564 -39.52 -25.72 -10.31
C ARG A 564 -38.83 -24.46 -9.88
N GLY A 565 -38.91 -24.16 -8.59
CA GLY A 565 -38.17 -23.06 -7.97
C GLY A 565 -36.67 -23.24 -8.16
N PHE A 566 -35.97 -22.17 -8.46
CA PHE A 566 -34.58 -22.20 -8.87
C PHE A 566 -33.83 -21.04 -8.20
N HIS A 567 -32.89 -21.36 -7.31
CA HIS A 567 -32.32 -20.37 -6.39
C HIS A 567 -30.81 -20.53 -6.20
N ILE A 568 -30.13 -19.43 -5.88
CA ILE A 568 -28.76 -19.41 -5.37
C ILE A 568 -28.81 -19.20 -3.86
N HIS A 569 -28.19 -20.13 -3.14
CA HIS A 569 -28.15 -20.16 -1.69
C HIS A 569 -26.83 -19.61 -1.15
N THR A 570 -26.84 -19.23 0.12
CA THR A 570 -25.76 -18.45 0.73
C THR A 570 -24.46 -19.23 0.84
N PHE A 571 -24.51 -20.51 1.20
CA PHE A 571 -23.30 -21.30 1.45
C PHE A 571 -23.01 -22.23 0.28
N GLY A 572 -21.73 -22.34 -0.08
CA GLY A 572 -21.20 -23.40 -0.97
C GLY A 572 -20.99 -24.72 -0.24
N ASP A 573 -21.84 -25.04 0.71
CA ASP A 573 -21.74 -26.24 1.55
C ASP A 573 -22.87 -27.20 1.20
N ASN A 574 -22.49 -28.40 0.72
CA ASN A 574 -23.41 -29.48 0.38
C ASN A 574 -23.11 -30.75 1.22
N THR A 575 -22.43 -30.62 2.36
CA THR A 575 -21.99 -31.76 3.20
C THR A 575 -23.15 -32.59 3.77
N ASN A 576 -24.30 -31.96 4.02
CA ASN A 576 -25.55 -32.63 4.39
C ASN A 576 -26.59 -32.51 3.26
N GLY A 577 -26.15 -32.78 2.03
CA GLY A 577 -26.94 -32.52 0.83
C GLY A 577 -27.31 -31.05 0.68
N CYS A 578 -28.43 -30.78 0.01
CA CYS A 578 -28.84 -29.42 -0.34
C CYS A 578 -29.38 -28.59 0.85
N THR A 579 -29.49 -29.20 2.04
CA THR A 579 -29.90 -28.51 3.26
C THR A 579 -28.80 -27.59 3.80
N SER A 580 -27.53 -28.00 3.71
CA SER A 580 -26.36 -27.23 4.16
C SER A 580 -26.15 -25.91 3.41
N ALA A 581 -26.77 -25.74 2.24
CA ALA A 581 -26.64 -24.54 1.42
C ALA A 581 -27.19 -23.26 2.12
N GLY A 582 -28.02 -23.43 3.16
CA GLY A 582 -28.56 -22.31 3.94
C GLY A 582 -29.73 -21.58 3.26
N PRO A 583 -29.98 -20.30 3.61
CA PRO A 583 -31.04 -19.48 2.99
C PRO A 583 -30.60 -18.95 1.62
N HIS A 584 -31.54 -18.34 0.88
CA HIS A 584 -31.24 -17.67 -0.39
C HIS A 584 -30.17 -16.60 -0.18
N PHE A 585 -29.32 -16.41 -1.18
CA PHE A 585 -28.28 -15.40 -1.12
C PHE A 585 -28.88 -13.99 -1.15
N ASN A 586 -28.83 -13.31 -0.01
CA ASN A 586 -29.48 -12.01 0.20
C ASN A 586 -28.53 -10.98 0.84
N PRO A 587 -27.51 -10.49 0.10
CA PRO A 587 -26.53 -9.56 0.65
C PRO A 587 -27.11 -8.17 0.99
N PHE A 588 -28.32 -7.86 0.50
CA PHE A 588 -28.98 -6.55 0.65
C PHE A 588 -30.19 -6.57 1.58
N ASN A 589 -30.43 -7.68 2.28
CA ASN A 589 -31.54 -7.86 3.23
C ASN A 589 -32.91 -7.46 2.65
N LYS A 590 -33.21 -7.93 1.44
CA LYS A 590 -34.48 -7.73 0.73
C LYS A 590 -35.47 -8.86 1.03
N GLN A 591 -36.74 -8.66 0.70
CA GLN A 591 -37.73 -9.75 0.69
C GLN A 591 -37.56 -10.60 -0.58
N HIS A 592 -38.03 -11.84 -0.52
CA HIS A 592 -38.10 -12.74 -1.67
C HIS A 592 -39.08 -12.18 -2.72
N GLY A 593 -38.78 -12.37 -4.01
CA GLY A 593 -39.62 -11.89 -5.10
C GLY A 593 -39.27 -12.50 -6.46
N ALA A 594 -40.07 -12.18 -7.48
CA ALA A 594 -39.82 -12.63 -8.86
C ALA A 594 -38.54 -12.00 -9.43
N PRO A 595 -37.87 -12.63 -10.42
CA PRO A 595 -36.62 -12.11 -11.02
C PRO A 595 -36.70 -10.66 -11.54
N ASP A 596 -37.89 -10.25 -11.96
CA ASP A 596 -38.23 -8.98 -12.56
C ASP A 596 -38.79 -7.96 -11.55
N ASP A 597 -39.06 -8.36 -10.30
CA ASP A 597 -39.48 -7.46 -9.23
C ASP A 597 -38.32 -6.56 -8.75
N GLU A 598 -38.60 -5.30 -8.40
CA GLU A 598 -37.57 -4.37 -7.87
C GLU A 598 -37.01 -4.80 -6.50
N THR A 599 -37.82 -5.52 -5.72
CA THR A 599 -37.46 -6.05 -4.40
C THR A 599 -37.45 -7.58 -4.48
N ARG A 600 -36.24 -8.14 -4.49
CA ARG A 600 -35.97 -9.59 -4.55
C ARG A 600 -34.63 -9.88 -3.88
N HIS A 601 -34.36 -11.12 -3.47
CA HIS A 601 -32.99 -11.52 -3.16
C HIS A 601 -32.14 -11.56 -4.42
N VAL A 602 -30.83 -11.39 -4.26
CA VAL A 602 -29.89 -11.62 -5.37
C VAL A 602 -29.96 -13.06 -5.86
N GLY A 603 -30.16 -14.01 -4.94
CA GLY A 603 -30.25 -15.43 -5.26
C GLY A 603 -31.57 -15.90 -5.84
N ASP A 604 -32.60 -15.06 -5.94
CA ASP A 604 -33.88 -15.50 -6.50
C ASP A 604 -33.73 -15.64 -8.04
N MET A 605 -34.00 -16.81 -8.64
CA MET A 605 -34.03 -16.95 -10.11
C MET A 605 -35.40 -17.34 -10.64
N GLY A 606 -36.39 -17.43 -9.75
CA GLY A 606 -37.77 -17.72 -10.07
C GLY A 606 -38.00 -19.19 -10.38
N ASN A 607 -38.81 -19.45 -11.42
CA ASN A 607 -39.19 -20.80 -11.81
C ASN A 607 -38.61 -21.20 -13.16
N VAL A 608 -38.26 -22.47 -13.26
CA VAL A 608 -37.76 -23.12 -14.47
C VAL A 608 -38.84 -24.07 -14.99
N GLU A 609 -39.14 -24.05 -16.29
CA GLU A 609 -40.18 -24.88 -16.91
C GLU A 609 -39.61 -26.19 -17.46
N THR A 610 -40.30 -27.30 -17.22
CA THR A 610 -39.90 -28.64 -17.68
C THR A 610 -40.79 -29.12 -18.82
N ASP A 611 -40.19 -29.81 -19.79
CA ASP A 611 -40.91 -30.42 -20.92
C ASP A 611 -41.63 -31.73 -20.54
N GLY A 612 -42.22 -32.41 -21.53
CA GLY A 612 -42.91 -33.70 -21.35
C GLY A 612 -42.02 -34.84 -20.86
N ASN A 613 -40.70 -34.68 -20.88
CA ASN A 613 -39.72 -35.64 -20.38
C ASN A 613 -39.09 -35.21 -19.04
N GLY A 614 -39.55 -34.09 -18.46
CA GLY A 614 -38.99 -33.57 -17.20
C GLY A 614 -37.65 -32.83 -17.37
N VAL A 615 -37.35 -32.37 -18.59
CA VAL A 615 -36.13 -31.61 -18.90
C VAL A 615 -36.43 -30.12 -18.88
N ALA A 616 -35.67 -29.37 -18.09
CA ALA A 616 -35.63 -27.91 -18.13
C ALA A 616 -34.37 -27.46 -18.84
N ASN A 617 -34.52 -26.83 -20.00
CA ASN A 617 -33.42 -26.32 -20.80
C ASN A 617 -33.73 -24.90 -21.25
N GLY A 618 -32.84 -23.95 -20.93
CA GLY A 618 -33.10 -22.56 -21.21
C GLY A 618 -31.92 -21.64 -20.89
N THR A 619 -32.14 -20.35 -21.12
CA THR A 619 -31.18 -19.29 -20.81
C THR A 619 -31.92 -18.08 -20.25
N ILE A 620 -31.42 -17.54 -19.15
CA ILE A 620 -31.90 -16.30 -18.53
C ILE A 620 -30.75 -15.30 -18.42
N THR A 621 -31.09 -14.03 -18.28
CA THR A 621 -30.12 -12.94 -18.09
C THR A 621 -30.52 -12.17 -16.83
N ASP A 622 -29.58 -11.99 -15.91
CA ASP A 622 -29.86 -11.35 -14.62
C ASP A 622 -28.90 -10.19 -14.30
N LYS A 623 -29.44 -9.08 -13.80
CA LYS A 623 -28.69 -7.85 -13.49
C LYS A 623 -28.09 -7.82 -12.07
N HIS A 624 -28.59 -8.65 -11.16
CA HIS A 624 -28.21 -8.68 -9.75
C HIS A 624 -27.23 -9.79 -9.41
N ILE A 625 -27.31 -10.93 -10.09
CA ILE A 625 -26.35 -12.03 -9.99
C ILE A 625 -25.05 -11.58 -10.65
N LYS A 626 -23.96 -11.62 -9.89
CA LYS A 626 -22.62 -11.20 -10.33
C LYS A 626 -21.63 -12.35 -10.20
N LEU A 627 -20.75 -12.53 -11.19
CA LEU A 627 -19.56 -13.37 -11.10
C LEU A 627 -18.33 -12.54 -10.69
N ILE A 628 -18.32 -11.26 -11.01
CA ILE A 628 -17.26 -10.29 -10.73
C ILE A 628 -17.74 -9.31 -9.65
N GLY A 629 -16.89 -9.00 -8.67
CA GLY A 629 -17.19 -8.01 -7.62
C GLY A 629 -17.41 -8.62 -6.22
N PRO A 630 -17.62 -7.78 -5.20
CA PRO A 630 -17.66 -8.18 -3.78
C PRO A 630 -18.86 -9.07 -3.41
N HIS A 631 -19.91 -9.07 -4.23
CA HIS A 631 -21.11 -9.89 -4.05
C HIS A 631 -21.18 -11.06 -5.03
N SER A 632 -20.02 -11.52 -5.52
CA SER A 632 -19.95 -12.65 -6.44
C SER A 632 -20.68 -13.90 -5.90
N VAL A 633 -21.34 -14.62 -6.80
CA VAL A 633 -21.99 -15.91 -6.51
C VAL A 633 -21.05 -17.10 -6.67
N ILE A 634 -19.80 -16.88 -7.10
CA ILE A 634 -18.79 -17.95 -7.16
C ILE A 634 -18.56 -18.51 -5.75
N GLY A 635 -18.52 -19.84 -5.64
CA GLY A 635 -18.42 -20.56 -4.37
C GLY A 635 -19.73 -20.66 -3.60
N ARG A 636 -20.88 -20.28 -4.19
CA ARG A 636 -22.22 -20.48 -3.63
C ARG A 636 -22.94 -21.65 -4.29
N THR A 637 -24.02 -22.11 -3.69
CA THR A 637 -24.76 -23.28 -4.19
C THR A 637 -26.00 -22.87 -4.99
N VAL A 638 -26.17 -23.44 -6.19
CA VAL A 638 -27.46 -23.44 -6.90
C VAL A 638 -28.30 -24.59 -6.38
N VAL A 639 -29.58 -24.36 -6.15
CA VAL A 639 -30.57 -25.38 -5.75
C VAL A 639 -31.74 -25.35 -6.73
N ILE A 640 -32.14 -26.54 -7.20
CA ILE A 640 -33.43 -26.75 -7.86
C ILE A 640 -34.40 -27.33 -6.82
N HIS A 641 -35.60 -26.78 -6.76
CA HIS A 641 -36.61 -27.15 -5.78
C HIS A 641 -37.62 -28.16 -6.33
N ALA A 642 -38.25 -28.93 -5.44
CA ALA A 642 -39.23 -29.94 -5.78
C ALA A 642 -40.60 -29.37 -6.16
N GLY A 643 -40.89 -28.10 -5.88
CA GLY A 643 -42.16 -27.46 -6.19
C GLY A 643 -42.00 -26.16 -6.96
N THR A 644 -43.12 -25.64 -7.44
CA THR A 644 -43.22 -24.30 -8.01
C THR A 644 -43.02 -23.27 -6.92
N ASP A 645 -42.11 -22.32 -7.14
CA ASP A 645 -41.96 -21.16 -6.28
C ASP A 645 -43.12 -20.17 -6.48
N ASP A 646 -43.65 -19.64 -5.39
CA ASP A 646 -44.75 -18.68 -5.38
C ASP A 646 -44.27 -17.22 -5.54
N LEU A 647 -42.95 -16.99 -5.64
CA LEU A 647 -42.33 -15.70 -5.92
C LEU A 647 -42.71 -14.62 -4.90
N GLY A 648 -42.99 -15.03 -3.66
CA GLY A 648 -43.41 -14.13 -2.58
C GLY A 648 -44.88 -13.73 -2.61
N LYS A 649 -45.68 -14.29 -3.53
CA LYS A 649 -47.06 -13.87 -3.80
C LYS A 649 -48.12 -14.87 -3.30
N GLY A 650 -47.71 -16.00 -2.73
CA GLY A 650 -48.62 -17.10 -2.36
C GLY A 650 -49.24 -17.02 -0.96
N GLY A 651 -48.85 -16.05 -0.12
CA GLY A 651 -49.44 -15.85 1.21
C GLY A 651 -49.09 -16.92 2.27
N HIS A 652 -48.10 -17.76 2.00
CA HIS A 652 -47.53 -18.72 2.94
C HIS A 652 -46.52 -18.03 3.88
N GLU A 653 -46.28 -18.59 5.08
CA GLU A 653 -45.32 -18.02 6.04
C GLU A 653 -43.90 -17.88 5.47
N GLN A 654 -43.53 -18.75 4.52
CA GLN A 654 -42.21 -18.73 3.88
C GLN A 654 -42.15 -17.84 2.63
N SER A 655 -43.29 -17.41 2.07
CA SER A 655 -43.38 -16.69 0.80
C SER A 655 -42.41 -15.50 0.75
N LEU A 656 -42.44 -14.62 1.75
CA LEU A 656 -41.59 -13.42 1.76
C LEU A 656 -40.12 -13.68 2.15
N SER A 657 -39.79 -14.89 2.63
CA SER A 657 -38.48 -15.20 3.22
C SER A 657 -37.59 -16.08 2.34
N THR A 658 -38.13 -17.10 1.68
CA THR A 658 -37.40 -18.01 0.78
C THR A 658 -38.28 -18.49 -0.37
N GLY A 659 -39.46 -17.90 -0.56
CA GLY A 659 -40.49 -18.48 -1.41
C GLY A 659 -41.06 -19.77 -0.85
N ASN A 660 -42.10 -20.28 -1.49
CA ASN A 660 -42.73 -21.56 -1.15
C ASN A 660 -42.51 -22.61 -2.26
N ALA A 661 -41.27 -23.07 -2.41
CA ALA A 661 -40.86 -23.99 -3.48
C ALA A 661 -40.69 -25.46 -3.03
N GLY A 662 -40.91 -25.79 -1.75
CA GLY A 662 -40.78 -27.16 -1.24
C GLY A 662 -39.33 -27.68 -1.12
N GLY A 663 -39.18 -29.01 -1.20
CA GLY A 663 -37.90 -29.71 -0.99
C GLY A 663 -36.78 -29.33 -1.97
N ARG A 664 -35.55 -29.80 -1.72
CA ARG A 664 -34.33 -29.42 -2.47
C ARG A 664 -33.69 -30.65 -3.14
N PRO A 665 -34.29 -31.20 -4.22
CA PRO A 665 -33.89 -32.47 -4.81
C PRO A 665 -32.50 -32.47 -5.43
N ALA A 666 -31.95 -31.33 -5.88
CA ALA A 666 -30.57 -31.26 -6.38
C ALA A 666 -29.91 -29.91 -6.12
N CYS A 667 -28.58 -29.94 -5.98
CA CYS A 667 -27.78 -28.74 -5.77
C CYS A 667 -26.34 -28.91 -6.24
N GLY A 668 -25.63 -27.80 -6.40
CA GLY A 668 -24.24 -27.80 -6.83
C GLY A 668 -23.56 -26.48 -6.54
N VAL A 669 -22.25 -26.52 -6.26
CA VAL A 669 -21.45 -25.31 -6.01
C VAL A 669 -21.03 -24.69 -7.34
N ILE A 670 -21.13 -23.37 -7.44
CA ILE A 670 -20.70 -22.59 -8.59
C ILE A 670 -19.17 -22.48 -8.57
N GLY A 671 -18.50 -23.20 -9.45
CA GLY A 671 -17.04 -23.18 -9.62
C GLY A 671 -16.62 -22.41 -10.87
N ILE A 672 -15.40 -21.87 -10.88
CA ILE A 672 -14.83 -21.19 -12.06
C ILE A 672 -14.49 -22.25 -13.13
N CYS A 673 -14.86 -21.99 -14.39
CA CYS A 673 -14.34 -22.74 -15.53
C CYS A 673 -13.46 -21.79 -16.36
N ASN A 674 -12.15 -22.00 -16.32
CA ASN A 674 -11.14 -21.12 -16.97
C ASN A 674 -11.20 -21.12 -18.49
#